data_AF-A0A7V1AFS6-F1
#
_entry.id   AF-A0A7V1AFS6-F1
#
_cell.length_a   1.000
_cell.length_b   1.000
_cell.length_c   1.000
_cell.angle_alpha   90.00
_cell.angle_beta   90.00
_cell.angle_gamma   90.00
#
_symmetry.space_group_name_H-M   'P 1'
#
loop_
_entity.id
_entity.type
_entity.pdbx_description
1 polymer ?
#
loop_
_entity_poly.entity_id
_entity_poly.type
_entity_poly.pdbx_seq_one_letter_code
_entity_poly.pdbx_strand_id
1 'polypeptide(L)'
;MAKACCDTGREERIKQYQLDQWSVANPDLKAFNPDAVLYSPEYIRKRKNGITLFIDPESPNWLSVNNTAAEILKLCNGKHTLSDIQDAVCKKYGVSDKEKVKQEISDFLSAVGLLEFVSDTQFERPEYAGRSKAIAPHKLDELWIYYTLACNLRCKHCLVSAGQQLKKELTLEEFKGVVDEAIKLGVKRFYITGGEPFIKEGIFELIRYITKTRKRELIVLTNATLFDDEKIAALKKLAGPRLLLQASLEGSNADIHDKLRGKGTFDKTVEGIKKLKSIGITPIVSTAINKYNEKEIPKISRFLSKLGVEEHNVLWMHAKGRGASNMSELFVPSENIARTMRQLKKTYKEQEIILDNVESLKVRVRTKRGRKNDLCNNCYEKICVNADGHVYPCASLNGDSRFDAGSVRKKSLEDIWLDSKVMIKGRNNSVQDKPECRDCYLEYFCGGGCTSHSYYASEVDTGKGSITARDPYCSTYKSLFEDIIWELASEGVTPQNGKGYISPLVYNAMDAKLPGHLGKGIKSIDKNFEVGCYHCSCVLSVDVEDDEEVCKPEIKGHVTKTVKKKFSKAAFNPVAEYYCPTGYKPEDLAHIPNEVLDVSYGCGNPAALAAIKKGETIVDLGAGGGIDCFIAAKKLGKKGRVIGIDMTDEMVEKAAVSAEKVAEALGYSNVEFRSGDISELPVDDNSVDLVISNCVINLTEDKSKVLDEIYRILKPGGRFLISDIVSDKPVPGYLKRDKELWSACLSGALTDRRFRDIAENAGFPDVRLTRNYLYKKVEYIEFFSITMQGSKPREVSCGSCACG
;
A
#
# COMPACT_ATOMS: atom_id res chain seq x y z
N MET A 1 33.87 -2.29 -25.28
CA MET A 1 33.61 -3.72 -25.55
C MET A 1 33.55 -4.62 -24.29
N ALA A 2 33.99 -4.17 -23.09
CA ALA A 2 33.92 -4.99 -21.86
C ALA A 2 32.54 -5.03 -21.14
N LYS A 3 31.54 -4.27 -21.61
CA LYS A 3 30.21 -4.19 -20.97
C LYS A 3 29.24 -5.30 -21.44
N ALA A 4 29.53 -5.96 -22.56
CA ALA A 4 28.64 -6.98 -23.15
C ALA A 4 28.96 -8.42 -22.70
N CYS A 5 30.19 -8.73 -22.26
CA CYS A 5 30.57 -10.09 -21.84
C CYS A 5 30.14 -10.46 -20.40
N CYS A 6 29.99 -9.49 -19.49
CA CYS A 6 29.51 -9.79 -18.13
C CYS A 6 28.00 -10.05 -18.09
N ASP A 7 27.22 -9.31 -18.87
CA ASP A 7 25.76 -9.48 -18.89
C ASP A 7 25.36 -10.84 -19.48
N THR A 8 26.08 -11.35 -20.49
CA THR A 8 25.80 -12.69 -21.06
C THR A 8 26.02 -13.83 -20.06
N GLY A 9 27.05 -13.74 -19.22
CA GLY A 9 27.35 -14.78 -18.21
C GLY A 9 26.37 -14.77 -17.03
N ARG A 10 25.92 -13.58 -16.59
CA ARG A 10 24.87 -13.46 -15.57
C ARG A 10 23.54 -13.98 -16.09
N GLU A 11 23.15 -13.59 -17.29
CA GLU A 11 21.93 -14.07 -17.92
C GLU A 11 21.97 -15.60 -18.05
N GLU A 12 23.07 -16.19 -18.50
CA GLU A 12 23.24 -17.64 -18.60
C GLU A 12 23.17 -18.35 -17.23
N ARG A 13 23.78 -17.78 -16.18
CA ARG A 13 23.61 -18.26 -14.80
C ARG A 13 22.18 -18.10 -14.29
N ILE A 14 21.42 -17.12 -14.75
CA ILE A 14 19.99 -16.99 -14.43
C ILE A 14 19.15 -17.99 -15.23
N LYS A 15 19.56 -18.33 -16.46
CA LYS A 15 18.89 -19.33 -17.31
C LYS A 15 18.85 -20.72 -16.68
N GLN A 16 19.79 -21.08 -15.81
CA GLN A 16 19.68 -22.33 -15.04
C GLN A 16 18.44 -22.38 -14.11
N TYR A 17 17.84 -21.22 -13.83
CA TYR A 17 16.59 -21.05 -13.10
C TYR A 17 15.39 -20.76 -14.03
N GLN A 18 15.53 -20.90 -15.36
CA GLN A 18 14.43 -20.66 -16.30
C GLN A 18 13.27 -21.63 -16.08
N LEU A 19 12.08 -21.05 -16.15
CA LEU A 19 10.79 -21.62 -15.78
C LEU A 19 10.09 -22.13 -17.04
N ASP A 20 9.44 -23.28 -16.96
CA ASP A 20 8.29 -23.56 -17.82
C ASP A 20 7.21 -22.55 -17.43
N GLN A 21 6.91 -21.59 -18.30
CA GLN A 21 5.81 -20.66 -18.04
C GLN A 21 4.51 -21.44 -17.94
N TRP A 22 3.87 -21.39 -16.78
CA TRP A 22 2.51 -21.87 -16.63
C TRP A 22 1.59 -20.83 -17.25
N SER A 23 1.31 -20.99 -18.55
CA SER A 23 0.19 -20.30 -19.18
C SER A 23 -1.09 -21.03 -18.80
N VAL A 24 -1.87 -20.47 -17.88
CA VAL A 24 -3.26 -20.88 -17.74
C VAL A 24 -4.00 -20.29 -18.94
N ALA A 25 -4.61 -21.15 -19.75
CA ALA A 25 -5.37 -20.72 -20.92
C ALA A 25 -6.46 -19.73 -20.49
N ASN A 26 -6.72 -18.75 -21.35
CA ASN A 26 -7.60 -17.62 -21.08
C ASN A 26 -9.03 -17.96 -21.53
N PRO A 27 -9.99 -18.28 -20.63
CA PRO A 27 -11.39 -18.17 -21.00
C PRO A 27 -11.74 -16.68 -20.99
N ASP A 28 -11.94 -16.11 -22.17
CA ASP A 28 -12.68 -14.86 -22.33
C ASP A 28 -14.00 -15.02 -21.58
N LEU A 29 -14.22 -14.18 -20.56
CA LEU A 29 -15.45 -14.17 -19.78
C LEU A 29 -16.60 -13.65 -20.66
N LYS A 30 -17.24 -14.59 -21.35
CA LYS A 30 -18.54 -14.40 -22.01
C LYS A 30 -19.65 -14.49 -20.97
N ALA A 31 -20.83 -13.96 -21.30
CA ALA A 31 -22.04 -14.30 -20.56
C ALA A 31 -22.13 -15.83 -20.42
N PHE A 32 -22.40 -16.33 -19.21
CA PHE A 32 -22.47 -17.76 -18.98
C PHE A 32 -23.50 -18.38 -19.93
N ASN A 33 -23.11 -19.50 -20.56
CA ASN A 33 -24.06 -20.29 -21.32
C ASN A 33 -25.22 -20.70 -20.36
N PRO A 34 -26.49 -20.38 -20.69
CA PRO A 34 -27.63 -20.70 -19.82
C PRO A 34 -27.74 -22.19 -19.47
N ASP A 35 -27.26 -23.05 -20.36
CA ASP A 35 -27.28 -24.51 -20.21
C ASP A 35 -26.02 -25.07 -19.55
N ALA A 36 -25.00 -24.23 -19.32
CA ALA A 36 -23.80 -24.67 -18.63
C ALA A 36 -24.02 -24.72 -17.13
N VAL A 37 -23.46 -25.76 -16.52
CA VAL A 37 -23.44 -25.93 -15.08
C VAL A 37 -22.39 -24.99 -14.49
N LEU A 38 -22.74 -24.32 -13.39
CA LEU A 38 -21.86 -23.36 -12.74
C LEU A 38 -21.09 -23.97 -11.57
N TYR A 39 -19.82 -23.61 -11.48
CA TYR A 39 -18.86 -24.04 -10.47
C TYR A 39 -18.42 -22.85 -9.63
N SER A 40 -18.10 -23.10 -8.37
CA SER A 40 -17.35 -22.19 -7.50
C SER A 40 -16.04 -22.87 -7.12
N PRO A 41 -14.98 -22.11 -6.77
CA PRO A 41 -13.78 -22.72 -6.24
C PRO A 41 -14.08 -23.40 -4.89
N GLU A 42 -13.20 -24.31 -4.46
CA GLU A 42 -13.20 -24.68 -3.06
C GLU A 42 -12.87 -23.45 -2.21
N TYR A 43 -13.69 -23.18 -1.20
CA TYR A 43 -13.55 -21.99 -0.38
C TYR A 43 -13.81 -22.28 1.10
N ILE A 44 -13.25 -21.42 1.95
CA ILE A 44 -13.65 -21.28 3.34
C ILE A 44 -14.77 -20.24 3.43
N ARG A 45 -15.89 -20.63 4.03
CA ARG A 45 -17.02 -19.74 4.26
C ARG A 45 -17.10 -19.34 5.74
N LYS A 46 -17.13 -18.04 6.01
CA LYS A 46 -17.37 -17.48 7.35
C LYS A 46 -18.51 -16.46 7.32
N ARG A 47 -19.24 -16.31 8.43
CA ARG A 47 -20.39 -15.38 8.53
C ARG A 47 -20.32 -14.56 9.80
N LYS A 48 -20.55 -13.25 9.71
CA LYS A 48 -20.57 -12.31 10.84
C LYS A 48 -21.44 -11.10 10.49
N ASN A 49 -22.32 -10.69 11.40
CA ASN A 49 -23.13 -9.46 11.28
C ASN A 49 -23.85 -9.28 9.92
N GLY A 50 -24.43 -10.33 9.36
CA GLY A 50 -25.15 -10.27 8.07
C GLY A 50 -24.27 -10.29 6.82
N ILE A 51 -22.95 -10.30 6.97
CA ILE A 51 -21.96 -10.44 5.89
C ILE A 51 -21.49 -11.89 5.84
N THR A 52 -21.42 -12.47 4.65
CA THR A 52 -20.76 -13.75 4.39
C THR A 52 -19.46 -13.52 3.63
N LEU A 53 -18.37 -14.05 4.17
CA LEU A 53 -17.03 -14.00 3.60
C LEU A 53 -16.67 -15.37 3.02
N PHE A 54 -16.21 -15.38 1.78
CA PHE A 54 -15.63 -16.50 1.07
C PHE A 54 -14.12 -16.26 0.90
N ILE A 55 -13.30 -17.26 1.18
CA ILE A 55 -11.84 -17.21 0.98
C ILE A 55 -11.46 -18.41 0.13
N ASP A 56 -10.89 -18.17 -1.04
CA ASP A 56 -10.23 -19.19 -1.87
C ASP A 56 -8.77 -19.32 -1.37
N PRO A 57 -8.42 -20.43 -0.71
CA PRO A 57 -7.08 -20.62 -0.17
C PRO A 57 -6.07 -21.00 -1.24
N GLU A 58 -6.51 -21.61 -2.33
CA GLU A 58 -5.61 -22.21 -3.31
C GLU A 58 -5.17 -21.19 -4.35
N SER A 59 -6.11 -20.39 -4.84
CA SER A 59 -5.84 -19.16 -5.59
C SER A 59 -6.18 -18.00 -4.67
N PRO A 60 -5.21 -17.44 -3.91
CA PRO A 60 -5.47 -16.51 -2.82
C PRO A 60 -6.39 -15.38 -3.24
N ASN A 61 -7.64 -15.45 -2.77
CA ASN A 61 -8.70 -14.52 -3.13
C ASN A 61 -9.76 -14.50 -2.01
N TRP A 62 -10.46 -13.39 -1.84
CA TRP A 62 -11.58 -13.30 -0.91
C TRP A 62 -12.69 -12.40 -1.43
N LEU A 63 -13.92 -12.74 -1.06
CA LEU A 63 -15.14 -12.09 -1.49
C LEU A 63 -16.12 -11.98 -0.33
N SER A 64 -16.72 -10.81 -0.17
CA SER A 64 -17.76 -10.57 0.83
C SER A 64 -19.08 -10.20 0.17
N VAL A 65 -20.16 -10.81 0.64
CA VAL A 65 -21.48 -10.71 0.02
C VAL A 65 -22.61 -10.72 1.06
N ASN A 66 -23.81 -10.34 0.62
CA ASN A 66 -25.03 -10.49 1.40
C ASN A 66 -25.53 -11.94 1.45
N ASN A 67 -26.60 -12.19 2.23
CA ASN A 67 -27.10 -13.57 2.43
C ASN A 67 -27.63 -14.22 1.14
N THR A 68 -28.37 -13.48 0.30
CA THR A 68 -28.93 -14.04 -0.96
C THR A 68 -27.82 -14.44 -1.92
N ALA A 69 -26.81 -13.59 -2.10
CA ALA A 69 -25.62 -13.88 -2.90
C ALA A 69 -24.87 -15.12 -2.39
N ALA A 70 -24.71 -15.26 -1.07
CA ALA A 70 -24.07 -16.44 -0.47
C ALA A 70 -24.84 -17.74 -0.73
N GLU A 71 -26.16 -17.67 -0.88
CA GLU A 71 -26.99 -18.84 -1.22
C GLU A 71 -26.89 -19.19 -2.70
N ILE A 72 -26.85 -18.19 -3.58
CA ILE A 72 -26.61 -18.38 -5.02
C ILE A 72 -25.26 -19.07 -5.24
N LEU A 73 -24.18 -18.58 -4.63
CA LEU A 73 -22.84 -19.18 -4.73
C LEU A 73 -22.80 -20.64 -4.24
N LYS A 74 -23.66 -21.02 -3.28
CA LYS A 74 -23.76 -22.41 -2.81
C LYS A 74 -24.36 -23.35 -3.88
N LEU A 75 -25.20 -22.82 -4.77
CA LEU A 75 -25.82 -23.58 -5.85
C LEU A 75 -24.88 -23.76 -7.05
N CYS A 76 -23.88 -22.88 -7.22
CA CYS A 76 -22.77 -23.01 -8.17
C CYS A 76 -21.79 -24.11 -7.75
N ASN A 77 -22.26 -25.35 -7.70
CA ASN A 77 -21.56 -26.51 -7.13
C ASN A 77 -21.24 -27.60 -8.15
N GLY A 78 -21.27 -27.28 -9.44
CA GLY A 78 -21.06 -28.26 -10.51
C GLY A 78 -22.26 -29.17 -10.76
N LYS A 79 -23.46 -28.82 -10.29
CA LYS A 79 -24.70 -29.61 -10.54
C LYS A 79 -25.89 -28.79 -11.06
N HIS A 80 -25.87 -27.47 -10.95
CA HIS A 80 -26.98 -26.61 -11.32
C HIS A 80 -26.58 -25.70 -12.48
N THR A 81 -27.44 -25.60 -13.48
CA THR A 81 -27.36 -24.60 -14.55
C THR A 81 -27.76 -23.22 -14.05
N LEU A 82 -27.52 -22.18 -14.85
CA LEU A 82 -28.03 -20.83 -14.56
C LEU A 82 -29.55 -20.84 -14.33
N SER A 83 -30.30 -21.57 -15.17
CA SER A 83 -31.76 -21.67 -15.03
C SER A 83 -32.17 -22.37 -13.74
N ASP A 84 -31.49 -23.46 -13.36
CA ASP A 84 -31.79 -24.18 -12.12
C ASP A 84 -31.58 -23.29 -10.88
N ILE A 85 -30.51 -22.50 -10.87
CA ILE A 85 -30.18 -21.56 -9.80
C ILE A 85 -31.26 -20.49 -9.70
N GLN A 86 -31.60 -19.87 -10.83
CA GLN A 86 -32.65 -18.86 -10.94
C GLN A 86 -34.00 -19.36 -10.42
N ASP A 87 -34.43 -20.55 -10.86
CA ASP A 87 -35.70 -21.13 -10.47
C ASP A 87 -35.71 -21.55 -9.00
N ALA A 88 -34.60 -22.09 -8.48
CA ALA A 88 -34.47 -22.42 -7.06
C ALA A 88 -34.58 -21.19 -6.15
N VAL A 89 -33.95 -20.08 -6.53
CA VAL A 89 -34.02 -18.81 -5.78
C VAL A 89 -35.43 -18.22 -5.86
N CYS A 90 -36.04 -18.15 -7.04
CA CYS A 90 -37.40 -17.64 -7.21
C CYS A 90 -38.42 -18.45 -6.39
N LYS A 91 -38.29 -19.78 -6.41
CA LYS A 91 -39.15 -20.69 -5.63
C LYS A 91 -38.96 -20.50 -4.13
N LYS A 92 -37.73 -20.38 -3.66
CA LYS A 92 -37.41 -20.22 -2.24
C LYS A 92 -38.01 -18.95 -1.65
N TYR A 93 -37.91 -17.83 -2.36
CA TYR A 93 -38.35 -16.52 -1.85
C TYR A 93 -39.77 -16.14 -2.25
N GLY A 94 -40.45 -16.94 -3.09
CA GLY A 94 -41.84 -16.67 -3.50
C GLY A 94 -42.00 -15.33 -4.21
N VAL A 95 -41.05 -14.98 -5.09
CA VAL A 95 -41.02 -13.66 -5.75
C VAL A 95 -42.12 -13.51 -6.80
N SER A 96 -42.73 -12.32 -6.86
CA SER A 96 -43.79 -12.00 -7.82
C SER A 96 -43.25 -11.65 -9.22
N ASP A 97 -42.11 -10.94 -9.28
CA ASP A 97 -41.46 -10.55 -10.53
C ASP A 97 -40.24 -11.45 -10.80
N LYS A 98 -40.49 -12.60 -11.42
CA LYS A 98 -39.44 -13.60 -11.67
C LYS A 98 -38.40 -13.10 -12.66
N GLU A 99 -38.81 -12.42 -13.73
CA GLU A 99 -37.89 -11.97 -14.79
C GLU A 99 -36.85 -10.98 -14.26
N LYS A 100 -37.28 -10.02 -13.44
CA LYS A 100 -36.36 -9.10 -12.77
C LYS A 100 -35.36 -9.83 -11.89
N VAL A 101 -35.83 -10.76 -11.06
CA VAL A 101 -34.98 -11.54 -10.15
C VAL A 101 -33.99 -12.42 -10.92
N LYS A 102 -34.43 -13.04 -12.02
CA LYS A 102 -33.57 -13.81 -12.91
C LYS A 102 -32.44 -12.96 -13.48
N GLN A 103 -32.75 -11.74 -13.93
CA GLN A 103 -31.75 -10.81 -14.45
C GLN A 103 -30.77 -10.36 -13.35
N GLU A 104 -31.25 -10.04 -12.14
CA GLU A 104 -30.37 -9.68 -11.01
C GLU A 104 -29.42 -10.82 -10.63
N ILE A 105 -29.86 -12.07 -10.71
CA ILE A 105 -29.02 -13.26 -10.50
C ILE A 105 -27.97 -13.39 -11.61
N SER A 106 -28.35 -13.20 -12.88
CA SER A 106 -27.41 -13.24 -14.01
C SER A 106 -26.34 -12.15 -13.93
N ASP A 107 -26.73 -10.93 -13.59
CA ASP A 107 -25.83 -9.79 -13.39
C ASP A 107 -24.84 -10.11 -12.25
N PHE A 108 -25.34 -10.60 -11.12
CA PHE A 108 -24.51 -11.00 -9.98
C PHE A 108 -23.55 -12.13 -10.33
N LEU A 109 -24.01 -13.20 -10.98
CA LEU A 109 -23.16 -14.34 -11.37
C LEU A 109 -22.04 -13.88 -12.31
N SER A 110 -22.38 -13.09 -13.33
CA SER A 110 -21.40 -12.55 -14.26
C SER A 110 -20.32 -11.75 -13.53
N ALA A 111 -20.73 -10.92 -12.57
CA ALA A 111 -19.83 -10.15 -11.73
C ALA A 111 -18.90 -11.02 -10.88
N VAL A 112 -19.42 -12.00 -10.14
CA VAL A 112 -18.57 -12.90 -9.35
C VAL A 112 -17.73 -13.84 -10.22
N GLY A 113 -18.11 -14.05 -11.48
CA GLY A 113 -17.28 -14.70 -12.47
C GLY A 113 -16.03 -13.91 -12.83
N LEU A 114 -16.17 -12.59 -13.00
CA LEU A 114 -15.01 -11.68 -13.13
C LEU A 114 -14.15 -11.60 -11.86
N LEU A 115 -14.75 -11.89 -10.71
CA LEU A 115 -14.06 -12.01 -9.41
C LEU A 115 -13.44 -13.40 -9.17
N GLU A 116 -13.56 -14.33 -10.13
CA GLU A 116 -13.04 -15.70 -10.07
C GLU A 116 -13.66 -16.55 -8.95
N PHE A 117 -14.91 -16.26 -8.58
CA PHE A 117 -15.70 -17.07 -7.65
C PHE A 117 -16.78 -17.92 -8.33
N VAL A 118 -17.01 -17.71 -9.63
CA VAL A 118 -17.92 -18.55 -10.45
C VAL A 118 -17.30 -18.81 -11.83
N SER A 119 -17.49 -20.01 -12.36
CA SER A 119 -17.09 -20.39 -13.72
C SER A 119 -18.11 -21.37 -14.32
N ASP A 120 -18.24 -21.42 -15.65
CA ASP A 120 -18.97 -22.47 -16.37
C ASP A 120 -18.10 -23.71 -16.66
N THR A 121 -16.83 -23.65 -16.26
CA THR A 121 -15.90 -24.78 -16.22
C THR A 121 -15.42 -25.03 -14.79
N GLN A 122 -15.06 -26.27 -14.48
CA GLN A 122 -14.46 -26.59 -13.18
C GLN A 122 -13.15 -25.80 -13.02
N PHE A 123 -12.92 -25.25 -11.83
CA PHE A 123 -11.68 -24.56 -11.51
C PHE A 123 -10.52 -25.57 -11.61
N GLU A 124 -9.63 -25.34 -12.58
CA GLU A 124 -8.39 -26.10 -12.70
C GLU A 124 -7.36 -25.59 -11.71
N ARG A 125 -6.70 -26.54 -11.06
CA ARG A 125 -5.93 -26.35 -9.84
C ARG A 125 -4.60 -27.07 -9.93
N PRO A 126 -3.65 -26.53 -10.71
CA PRO A 126 -2.42 -27.23 -10.99
C PRO A 126 -1.49 -27.17 -9.75
N GLU A 127 -0.80 -28.29 -9.48
CA GLU A 127 0.00 -28.46 -8.26
C GLU A 127 1.13 -27.45 -8.17
N TYR A 128 1.13 -26.62 -7.12
CA TYR A 128 2.19 -25.64 -6.96
C TYR A 128 3.52 -26.29 -6.54
N ALA A 129 4.44 -26.45 -7.49
CA ALA A 129 5.75 -27.09 -7.30
C ALA A 129 6.76 -26.26 -6.45
N GLY A 130 6.35 -25.10 -5.92
CA GLY A 130 7.17 -24.23 -5.08
C GLY A 130 7.91 -23.11 -5.81
N ARG A 131 8.34 -22.09 -5.05
CA ARG A 131 8.83 -20.82 -5.61
C ARG A 131 10.05 -20.91 -6.50
N SER A 132 10.91 -21.92 -6.33
CA SER A 132 12.09 -22.11 -7.19
C SER A 132 11.73 -22.46 -8.64
N LYS A 133 10.50 -22.93 -8.87
CA LYS A 133 9.93 -23.19 -10.19
C LYS A 133 9.10 -22.04 -10.75
N ALA A 134 8.90 -20.96 -9.97
CA ALA A 134 8.14 -19.79 -10.37
C ALA A 134 8.92 -18.46 -10.33
N ILE A 135 10.04 -18.40 -9.59
CA ILE A 135 10.84 -17.20 -9.37
C ILE A 135 12.31 -17.51 -9.63
N ALA A 136 12.95 -16.71 -10.49
CA ALA A 136 14.40 -16.69 -10.66
C ALA A 136 15.04 -15.47 -9.95
N PRO A 137 16.29 -15.57 -9.46
CA PRO A 137 16.98 -14.48 -8.78
C PRO A 137 17.49 -13.42 -9.79
N HIS A 138 16.57 -12.70 -10.44
CA HIS A 138 16.90 -11.75 -11.51
C HIS A 138 17.68 -10.54 -11.00
N LYS A 139 17.27 -9.99 -9.85
CA LYS A 139 17.86 -8.80 -9.24
C LYS A 139 17.88 -8.92 -7.72
N LEU A 140 18.87 -8.29 -7.11
CA LEU A 140 18.96 -8.10 -5.67
C LEU A 140 18.38 -6.71 -5.37
N ASP A 141 17.25 -6.60 -4.68
CA ASP A 141 16.61 -5.30 -4.39
C ASP A 141 17.15 -4.66 -3.11
N GLU A 142 17.56 -5.47 -2.13
CA GLU A 142 17.91 -5.02 -0.78
C GLU A 142 19.23 -5.62 -0.26
N LEU A 143 20.04 -4.77 0.39
CA LEU A 143 21.24 -5.21 1.11
C LEU A 143 21.22 -4.74 2.56
N TRP A 144 21.34 -5.69 3.49
CA TRP A 144 21.59 -5.43 4.89
C TRP A 144 23.09 -5.43 5.19
N ILE A 145 23.56 -4.45 5.94
CA ILE A 145 24.97 -4.29 6.33
C ILE A 145 25.04 -4.19 7.84
N TYR A 146 25.69 -5.16 8.50
CA TYR A 146 26.18 -4.96 9.87
C TYR A 146 27.46 -4.16 9.79
N TYR A 147 27.40 -2.87 10.11
CA TYR A 147 28.56 -1.98 9.97
C TYR A 147 29.64 -2.26 11.03
N THR A 148 29.20 -2.66 12.22
CA THR A 148 30.03 -3.08 13.34
C THR A 148 29.23 -3.98 14.29
N LEU A 149 29.90 -4.82 15.09
CA LEU A 149 29.28 -5.48 16.26
C LEU A 149 29.55 -4.75 17.59
N ALA A 150 30.32 -3.66 17.57
CA ALA A 150 30.47 -2.78 18.71
C ALA A 150 29.12 -2.14 19.08
N CYS A 151 28.78 -2.14 20.36
CA CYS A 151 27.58 -1.50 20.88
C CYS A 151 27.85 -0.92 22.26
N ASN A 152 27.35 0.29 22.50
CA ASN A 152 27.42 0.95 23.80
C ASN A 152 26.43 0.36 24.80
N LEU A 153 25.53 -0.54 24.35
CA LEU A 153 24.56 -1.25 25.17
C LEU A 153 24.80 -2.77 25.13
N ARG A 154 24.26 -3.49 26.12
CA ARG A 154 24.23 -4.96 26.16
C ARG A 154 22.82 -5.48 26.43
N CYS A 155 21.89 -5.15 25.53
CA CYS A 155 20.48 -5.48 25.72
C CYS A 155 20.24 -6.98 25.96
N LYS A 156 19.34 -7.33 26.89
CA LYS A 156 18.99 -8.72 27.24
C LYS A 156 18.40 -9.51 26.07
N HIS A 157 17.66 -8.83 25.18
CA HIS A 157 16.99 -9.44 24.03
C HIS A 157 17.83 -9.43 22.73
N CYS A 158 19.11 -9.03 22.80
CA CYS A 158 19.90 -8.77 21.59
C CYS A 158 20.10 -10.04 20.73
N LEU A 159 19.60 -9.98 19.50
CA LEU A 159 19.59 -11.05 18.51
C LEU A 159 20.99 -11.59 18.16
N VAL A 160 21.94 -10.68 17.92
CA VAL A 160 23.32 -10.99 17.51
C VAL A 160 24.32 -10.92 18.66
N SER A 161 23.84 -10.75 19.90
CA SER A 161 24.68 -10.61 21.08
C SER A 161 25.75 -9.51 20.96
N ALA A 162 25.45 -8.41 20.27
CA ALA A 162 26.36 -7.27 20.05
C ALA A 162 26.92 -6.70 21.37
N GLY A 163 28.05 -6.00 21.27
CA GLY A 163 28.73 -5.34 22.38
C GLY A 163 30.18 -5.02 22.03
N GLN A 164 30.98 -6.04 21.75
CA GLN A 164 32.39 -5.87 21.39
C GLN A 164 32.58 -5.84 19.87
N GLN A 165 33.48 -4.97 19.42
CA GLN A 165 33.92 -4.91 18.03
C GLN A 165 34.59 -6.24 17.63
N LEU A 166 34.37 -6.68 16.38
CA LEU A 166 35.11 -7.83 15.86
C LEU A 166 36.59 -7.49 15.63
N LYS A 167 37.46 -8.49 15.72
CA LYS A 167 38.92 -8.33 15.52
C LYS A 167 39.29 -7.78 14.14
N LYS A 168 38.51 -8.11 13.10
CA LYS A 168 38.80 -7.77 11.70
C LYS A 168 37.53 -7.35 10.95
N GLU A 169 36.97 -6.21 11.33
CA GLU A 169 35.88 -5.63 10.56
C GLU A 169 36.34 -5.07 9.20
N LEU A 170 35.40 -4.85 8.29
CA LEU A 170 35.61 -4.14 7.04
C LEU A 170 35.89 -2.67 7.32
N THR A 171 36.79 -2.12 6.51
CA THR A 171 37.08 -0.69 6.40
C THR A 171 35.93 0.03 5.68
N LEU A 172 35.90 1.36 5.79
CA LEU A 172 34.93 2.19 5.08
C LEU A 172 34.99 1.98 3.55
N GLU A 173 36.20 1.89 2.97
CA GLU A 173 36.37 1.70 1.54
C GLU A 173 35.92 0.30 1.08
N GLU A 174 36.16 -0.74 1.89
CA GLU A 174 35.58 -2.06 1.62
C GLU A 174 34.03 -2.02 1.63
N PHE A 175 33.41 -1.30 2.58
CA PHE A 175 31.95 -1.13 2.58
C PHE A 175 31.45 -0.37 1.36
N LYS A 176 32.14 0.69 0.91
CA LYS A 176 31.79 1.39 -0.35
C LYS A 176 31.89 0.46 -1.56
N GLY A 177 32.90 -0.41 -1.61
CA GLY A 177 33.03 -1.46 -2.62
C GLY A 177 31.84 -2.42 -2.64
N VAL A 178 31.43 -2.91 -1.46
CA VAL A 178 30.23 -3.75 -1.31
C VAL A 178 28.96 -3.03 -1.79
N VAL A 179 28.79 -1.76 -1.44
CA VAL A 179 27.67 -0.93 -1.92
C VAL A 179 27.66 -0.85 -3.44
N ASP A 180 28.81 -0.64 -4.07
CA ASP A 180 28.91 -0.52 -5.52
C ASP A 180 28.61 -1.84 -6.24
N GLU A 181 29.09 -2.96 -5.71
CA GLU A 181 28.75 -4.29 -6.22
C GLU A 181 27.25 -4.55 -6.10
N ALA A 182 26.66 -4.25 -4.95
CA ALA A 182 25.23 -4.41 -4.72
C ALA A 182 24.37 -3.58 -5.68
N ILE A 183 24.76 -2.32 -5.96
CA ILE A 183 24.05 -1.47 -6.94
C ILE A 183 24.09 -2.09 -8.34
N LYS A 184 25.19 -2.72 -8.76
CA LYS A 184 25.28 -3.42 -10.05
C LYS A 184 24.33 -4.63 -10.11
N LEU A 185 24.05 -5.26 -8.97
CA LEU A 185 23.09 -6.37 -8.86
C LEU A 185 21.62 -5.91 -8.85
N GLY A 186 21.36 -4.62 -8.71
CA GLY A 186 20.04 -4.01 -8.73
C GLY A 186 19.61 -3.35 -7.42
N VAL A 187 20.47 -3.33 -6.39
CA VAL A 187 20.05 -2.91 -5.05
C VAL A 187 19.61 -1.45 -5.06
N LYS A 188 18.33 -1.25 -4.72
CA LYS A 188 17.70 0.06 -4.59
C LYS A 188 17.77 0.58 -3.15
N ARG A 189 17.82 -0.33 -2.17
CA ARG A 189 17.69 -0.01 -0.75
C ARG A 189 18.74 -0.70 0.12
N PHE A 190 19.35 0.08 1.01
CA PHE A 190 20.34 -0.38 1.96
C PHE A 190 19.80 -0.27 3.39
N TYR A 191 20.23 -1.20 4.24
CA TYR A 191 20.01 -1.16 5.68
C TYR A 191 21.36 -1.19 6.38
N ILE A 192 21.61 -0.21 7.25
CA ILE A 192 22.78 -0.24 8.13
C ILE A 192 22.30 -0.57 9.54
N THR A 193 22.85 -1.65 10.09
CA THR A 193 22.60 -2.13 11.45
C THR A 193 23.92 -2.60 12.06
N GLY A 194 23.88 -3.37 13.14
CA GLY A 194 25.08 -3.80 13.83
C GLY A 194 24.85 -4.26 15.26
N GLY A 195 25.84 -3.92 16.09
CA GLY A 195 25.58 -3.30 17.37
C GLY A 195 24.99 -1.90 17.17
N GLU A 196 25.76 -0.85 17.45
CA GLU A 196 25.34 0.54 17.24
C GLU A 196 26.19 1.21 16.15
N PRO A 197 25.63 1.46 14.94
CA PRO A 197 26.39 2.01 13.82
C PRO A 197 27.10 3.32 14.12
N PHE A 198 26.50 4.19 14.95
CA PHE A 198 27.04 5.52 15.26
C PHE A 198 28.26 5.51 16.19
N ILE A 199 28.73 4.34 16.63
CA ILE A 199 30.00 4.19 17.37
C ILE A 199 31.20 4.18 16.44
N LYS A 200 31.06 3.55 15.27
CA LYS A 200 32.20 3.31 14.37
C LYS A 200 32.45 4.51 13.47
N GLU A 201 33.71 4.92 13.39
CA GLU A 201 34.15 6.02 12.54
C GLU A 201 33.82 5.76 11.07
N GLY A 202 33.47 6.83 10.34
CA GLY A 202 33.12 6.76 8.92
C GLY A 202 31.64 6.53 8.61
N ILE A 203 30.78 6.35 9.61
CA ILE A 203 29.33 6.13 9.41
C ILE A 203 28.67 7.27 8.60
N PHE A 204 28.96 8.53 8.92
CA PHE A 204 28.39 9.68 8.19
C PHE A 204 28.86 9.73 6.75
N GLU A 205 30.11 9.30 6.49
CA GLU A 205 30.65 9.19 5.13
C GLU A 205 29.92 8.12 4.33
N LEU A 206 29.67 6.96 4.95
CA LEU A 206 28.93 5.87 4.31
C LEU A 206 27.47 6.27 4.03
N ILE A 207 26.81 6.96 4.98
CA ILE A 207 25.47 7.52 4.78
C ILE A 207 25.46 8.48 3.59
N ARG A 208 26.41 9.42 3.54
CA ARG A 208 26.53 10.37 2.43
C ARG A 208 26.76 9.66 1.10
N TYR A 209 27.64 8.66 1.11
CA TYR A 209 27.97 7.88 -0.07
C TYR A 209 26.75 7.17 -0.65
N ILE A 210 25.98 6.47 0.19
CA ILE A 210 24.78 5.75 -0.26
C ILE A 210 23.68 6.72 -0.72
N THR A 211 23.35 7.72 0.11
CA THR A 211 22.16 8.55 -0.10
C THR A 211 22.35 9.72 -1.05
N LYS A 212 23.52 10.38 -1.04
CA LYS A 212 23.80 11.58 -1.85
C LYS A 212 24.61 11.23 -3.10
N THR A 213 25.69 10.44 -2.96
CA THR A 213 26.58 10.09 -4.08
C THR A 213 25.94 9.03 -4.98
N ARG A 214 25.50 7.91 -4.40
CA ARG A 214 24.88 6.80 -5.13
C ARG A 214 23.37 6.92 -5.28
N LYS A 215 22.74 7.91 -4.63
CA LYS A 215 21.31 8.23 -4.72
C LYS A 215 20.39 7.04 -4.42
N ARG A 216 20.78 6.20 -3.44
CA ARG A 216 20.01 5.04 -2.98
C ARG A 216 19.32 5.31 -1.65
N GLU A 217 18.22 4.60 -1.42
CA GLU A 217 17.55 4.64 -0.12
C GLU A 217 18.41 3.96 0.95
N LEU A 218 18.41 4.54 2.15
CA LEU A 218 19.13 4.02 3.30
C LEU A 218 18.28 4.11 4.56
N ILE A 219 18.15 2.99 5.26
CA ILE A 219 17.58 2.91 6.59
C ILE A 219 18.70 2.58 7.56
N VAL A 220 18.90 3.40 8.60
CA VAL A 220 19.91 3.13 9.65
C VAL A 220 19.20 2.79 10.96
N LEU A 221 19.50 1.62 11.52
CA LEU A 221 18.99 1.15 12.79
C LEU A 221 19.88 1.65 13.92
N THR A 222 19.28 2.21 14.97
CA THR A 222 20.01 2.79 16.11
C THR A 222 19.24 2.61 17.42
N ASN A 223 19.97 2.56 18.53
CA ASN A 223 19.41 2.70 19.88
C ASN A 223 19.14 4.17 20.26
N ALA A 224 19.52 5.13 19.40
CA ALA A 224 19.33 6.57 19.55
C ALA A 224 19.95 7.22 20.79
N THR A 225 20.86 6.55 21.49
CA THR A 225 21.46 7.07 22.75
C THR A 225 22.72 7.92 22.54
N LEU A 226 23.21 8.04 21.31
CA LEU A 226 24.50 8.67 21.01
C LEU A 226 24.40 10.03 20.32
N PHE A 227 23.20 10.63 20.22
CA PHE A 227 23.01 11.89 19.49
C PHE A 227 23.35 13.13 20.32
N ASP A 228 24.64 13.46 20.35
CA ASP A 228 25.15 14.78 20.74
C ASP A 228 25.00 15.82 19.62
N ASP A 229 25.30 17.08 19.93
CA ASP A 229 25.10 18.21 19.01
C ASP A 229 25.95 18.10 17.74
N GLU A 230 27.15 17.52 17.84
CA GLU A 230 28.05 17.30 16.70
C GLU A 230 27.42 16.31 15.71
N LYS A 231 26.95 15.16 16.19
CA LYS A 231 26.32 14.14 15.35
C LYS A 231 24.99 14.62 14.78
N ILE A 232 24.23 15.42 15.53
CA ILE A 232 23.01 16.06 15.02
C ILE A 232 23.33 17.05 13.91
N ALA A 233 24.37 17.88 14.06
CA ALA A 233 24.81 18.78 13.00
C ALA A 233 25.27 18.02 11.74
N ALA A 234 25.94 16.88 11.90
CA ALA A 234 26.32 16.01 10.80
C ALA A 234 25.08 15.40 10.09
N LEU A 235 24.12 14.86 10.86
CA LEU A 235 22.88 14.30 10.31
C LEU A 235 22.02 15.35 9.61
N LYS A 236 21.97 16.59 10.13
CA LYS A 236 21.20 17.67 9.50
C LYS A 236 21.66 17.93 8.06
N LYS A 237 22.96 17.81 7.77
CA LYS A 237 23.52 17.94 6.40
C LYS A 237 23.14 16.76 5.49
N LEU A 238 22.83 15.61 6.08
CA LEU A 238 22.52 14.37 5.38
C LEU A 238 21.01 14.13 5.24
N ALA A 239 20.19 14.80 6.05
CA ALA A 239 18.75 14.72 6.03
C ALA A 239 18.18 14.88 4.61
N GLY A 240 17.06 14.19 4.38
CA GLY A 240 16.37 14.16 3.10
C GLY A 240 15.60 12.85 2.91
N PRO A 241 14.80 12.76 1.82
CA PRO A 241 13.82 11.69 1.63
C PRO A 241 14.40 10.25 1.60
N ARG A 242 15.68 10.12 1.24
CA ARG A 242 16.40 8.85 1.12
C ARG A 242 16.97 8.31 2.42
N LEU A 243 17.06 9.12 3.47
CA LEU A 243 17.63 8.70 4.76
C LEU A 243 16.51 8.53 5.78
N LEU A 244 16.30 7.30 6.22
CA LEU A 244 15.43 6.97 7.33
C LEU A 244 16.25 6.46 8.50
N LEU A 245 15.77 6.74 9.71
CA LEU A 245 16.30 6.17 10.93
C LEU A 245 15.24 5.32 11.60
N GLN A 246 15.62 4.13 12.08
CA GLN A 246 14.79 3.30 12.93
C GLN A 246 15.38 3.30 14.35
N ALA A 247 14.69 3.98 15.27
CA ALA A 247 15.07 4.06 16.67
C ALA A 247 14.40 2.93 17.46
N SER A 248 15.09 2.40 18.47
CA SER A 248 14.54 1.30 19.27
C SER A 248 14.12 1.75 20.68
N LEU A 249 12.86 1.53 21.06
CA LEU A 249 12.30 1.90 22.36
C LEU A 249 11.37 0.79 22.90
N GLU A 250 11.64 0.28 24.11
CA GLU A 250 10.88 -0.87 24.65
C GLU A 250 9.73 -0.53 25.60
N GLY A 251 9.64 0.72 26.06
CA GLY A 251 8.75 1.12 27.15
C GLY A 251 8.32 2.57 27.06
N SER A 252 7.20 2.89 27.71
CA SER A 252 6.69 4.26 27.85
C SER A 252 7.35 5.04 28.99
N ASN A 253 8.26 4.39 29.72
CA ASN A 253 8.98 4.87 30.89
C ASN A 253 10.28 4.07 31.09
N ALA A 254 11.14 4.57 31.98
CA ALA A 254 12.43 3.95 32.32
C ALA A 254 12.28 2.55 32.94
N ASP A 255 11.29 2.33 33.81
CA ASP A 255 11.13 1.05 34.53
C ASP A 255 10.98 -0.17 33.62
N ILE A 256 10.43 0.02 32.43
CA ILE A 256 10.26 -1.05 31.44
C ILE A 256 11.41 -1.04 30.45
N HIS A 257 11.75 0.13 29.90
CA HIS A 257 12.79 0.23 28.88
C HIS A 257 14.16 -0.21 29.41
N ASP A 258 14.54 0.28 30.59
CA ASP A 258 15.88 0.07 31.16
C ASP A 258 16.08 -1.37 31.62
N LYS A 259 15.03 -2.11 31.97
CA LYS A 259 15.12 -3.55 32.30
C LYS A 259 15.71 -4.37 31.16
N LEU A 260 15.43 -3.96 29.92
CA LEU A 260 15.93 -4.64 28.73
C LEU A 260 17.22 -4.04 28.18
N ARG A 261 17.36 -2.72 28.22
CA ARG A 261 18.41 -1.98 27.49
C ARG A 261 19.52 -1.41 28.38
N GLY A 262 19.30 -1.38 29.70
CA GLY A 262 20.25 -0.88 30.70
C GLY A 262 19.76 0.41 31.38
N LYS A 263 20.24 0.67 32.60
CA LYS A 263 19.85 1.84 33.39
C LYS A 263 20.20 3.16 32.69
N GLY A 264 19.26 4.10 32.69
CA GLY A 264 19.40 5.45 32.12
C GLY A 264 19.33 5.49 30.58
N THR A 265 18.85 4.42 29.94
CA THR A 265 18.81 4.36 28.46
C THR A 265 17.51 4.91 27.90
N PHE A 266 16.41 4.87 28.66
CA PHE A 266 15.14 5.47 28.27
C PHE A 266 15.28 6.97 27.97
N ASP A 267 15.80 7.74 28.94
CA ASP A 267 15.90 9.20 28.81
C ASP A 267 16.79 9.60 27.63
N LYS A 268 17.94 8.92 27.47
CA LYS A 268 18.84 9.13 26.32
C LYS A 268 18.19 8.82 24.99
N THR A 269 17.43 7.73 24.90
CA THR A 269 16.72 7.33 23.68
C THR A 269 15.66 8.37 23.32
N VAL A 270 14.85 8.81 24.30
CA VAL A 270 13.81 9.82 24.11
C VAL A 270 14.41 11.17 23.70
N GLU A 271 15.51 11.58 24.34
CA GLU A 271 16.25 12.79 23.97
C GLU A 271 16.80 12.69 22.54
N GLY A 272 17.39 11.56 22.17
CA GLY A 272 17.87 11.29 20.82
C GLY A 272 16.76 11.41 19.77
N ILE A 273 15.59 10.82 20.03
CA ILE A 273 14.41 10.94 19.15
C ILE A 273 14.00 12.42 18.99
N LYS A 274 13.93 13.19 20.09
CA LYS A 274 13.60 14.62 20.03
C LYS A 274 14.62 15.43 19.21
N LYS A 275 15.91 15.14 19.40
CA LYS A 275 16.98 15.81 18.66
C LYS A 275 16.92 15.50 17.16
N LEU A 276 16.70 14.25 16.77
CA LEU A 276 16.49 13.87 15.36
C LEU A 276 15.32 14.64 14.75
N LYS A 277 14.20 14.72 15.47
CA LYS A 277 13.03 15.47 15.02
C LYS A 277 13.32 16.95 14.81
N SER A 278 14.14 17.56 15.67
CA SER A 278 14.49 18.99 15.57
C SER A 278 15.21 19.35 14.27
N ILE A 279 15.81 18.37 13.59
CA ILE A 279 16.49 18.54 12.30
C ILE A 279 15.68 17.98 11.12
N GLY A 280 14.39 17.67 11.33
CA GLY A 280 13.49 17.19 10.28
C GLY A 280 13.60 15.69 9.99
N ILE A 281 14.25 14.89 10.85
CA ILE A 281 14.26 13.43 10.76
C ILE A 281 13.31 12.87 11.81
N THR A 282 12.13 12.42 11.39
CA THR A 282 11.23 11.65 12.26
C THR A 282 11.61 10.16 12.18
N PRO A 283 12.14 9.54 13.25
CA PRO A 283 12.51 8.14 13.20
C PRO A 283 11.27 7.24 13.29
N ILE A 284 11.32 6.12 12.58
CA ILE A 284 10.47 4.95 12.81
C ILE A 284 10.85 4.39 14.18
N VAL A 285 9.89 4.15 15.07
CA VAL A 285 10.21 3.51 16.35
C VAL A 285 9.85 2.04 16.33
N SER A 286 10.79 1.19 16.71
CA SER A 286 10.58 -0.24 16.87
C SER A 286 10.61 -0.68 18.32
N THR A 287 9.69 -1.57 18.68
CA THR A 287 9.56 -2.15 20.02
C THR A 287 9.57 -3.67 19.91
N ALA A 288 10.52 -4.34 20.56
CA ALA A 288 10.50 -5.79 20.67
C ALA A 288 9.50 -6.20 21.75
N ILE A 289 8.40 -6.83 21.34
CA ILE A 289 7.39 -7.29 22.29
C ILE A 289 7.96 -8.42 23.16
N ASN A 290 7.80 -8.29 24.46
CA ASN A 290 8.33 -9.20 25.47
C ASN A 290 7.46 -9.19 26.73
N LYS A 291 7.68 -10.12 27.66
CA LYS A 291 6.84 -10.25 28.88
C LYS A 291 6.78 -8.99 29.74
N TYR A 292 7.79 -8.10 29.68
CA TYR A 292 7.78 -6.85 30.44
C TYR A 292 6.88 -5.77 29.83
N ASN A 293 6.69 -5.79 28.52
CA ASN A 293 5.99 -4.72 27.81
C ASN A 293 4.74 -5.16 27.05
N GLU A 294 4.40 -6.46 26.99
CA GLU A 294 3.26 -6.97 26.20
C GLU A 294 1.97 -6.18 26.48
N LYS A 295 1.67 -5.91 27.76
CA LYS A 295 0.45 -5.20 28.17
C LYS A 295 0.55 -3.69 28.00
N GLU A 296 1.76 -3.16 27.83
CA GLU A 296 2.06 -1.75 27.68
C GLU A 296 2.15 -1.30 26.21
N ILE A 297 2.18 -2.21 25.23
CA ILE A 297 2.32 -1.85 23.81
C ILE A 297 1.32 -0.73 23.36
N PRO A 298 0.02 -0.76 23.69
CA PRO A 298 -0.89 0.35 23.37
C PRO A 298 -0.52 1.68 24.04
N LYS A 299 0.03 1.63 25.26
CA LYS A 299 0.50 2.82 25.99
C LYS A 299 1.81 3.35 25.40
N ILE A 300 2.70 2.47 24.95
CA ILE A 300 3.92 2.84 24.23
C ILE A 300 3.56 3.56 22.94
N SER A 301 2.66 3.02 22.13
CA SER A 301 2.19 3.66 20.89
C SER A 301 1.61 5.07 21.14
N ARG A 302 0.77 5.23 22.18
CA ARG A 302 0.29 6.57 22.60
C ARG A 302 1.41 7.51 23.03
N PHE A 303 2.39 7.01 23.75
CA PHE A 303 3.54 7.81 24.17
C PHE A 303 4.36 8.27 22.96
N LEU A 304 4.57 7.39 21.98
CA LEU A 304 5.24 7.70 20.72
C LEU A 304 4.48 8.76 19.93
N SER A 305 3.15 8.63 19.80
CA SER A 305 2.30 9.64 19.16
C SER A 305 2.43 11.00 19.86
N LYS A 306 2.44 11.05 21.20
CA LYS A 306 2.68 12.29 21.97
C LYS A 306 4.09 12.86 21.79
N LEU A 307 5.09 12.01 21.56
CA LEU A 307 6.44 12.41 21.19
C LEU A 307 6.50 12.91 19.73
N GLY A 308 5.39 12.74 18.98
CA GLY A 308 5.21 13.00 17.56
C GLY A 308 6.05 12.09 16.67
N VAL A 309 6.24 10.85 17.09
CA VAL A 309 6.68 9.77 16.22
C VAL A 309 5.48 9.36 15.37
N GLU A 310 5.73 9.14 14.08
CA GLU A 310 4.68 8.91 13.09
C GLU A 310 4.48 7.41 12.79
N GLU A 311 5.51 6.57 12.96
CA GLU A 311 5.43 5.11 12.71
C GLU A 311 5.90 4.27 13.92
N HIS A 312 5.12 3.24 14.26
CA HIS A 312 5.44 2.24 15.28
C HIS A 312 5.44 0.83 14.69
N ASN A 313 6.59 0.16 14.76
CA ASN A 313 6.76 -1.25 14.40
C ASN A 313 6.91 -2.12 15.67
N VAL A 314 6.07 -3.15 15.81
CA VAL A 314 6.17 -4.13 16.88
C VAL A 314 6.90 -5.37 16.35
N LEU A 315 8.10 -5.61 16.89
CA LEU A 315 8.98 -6.71 16.51
C LEU A 315 8.71 -7.95 17.35
N TRP A 316 8.67 -9.11 16.68
CA TRP A 316 8.56 -10.40 17.36
C TRP A 316 9.95 -10.97 17.64
N MET A 317 10.16 -11.42 18.87
CA MET A 317 11.47 -11.86 19.33
C MET A 317 11.95 -13.12 18.60
N HIS A 318 13.25 -13.17 18.29
CA HIS A 318 13.88 -14.39 17.77
C HIS A 318 14.52 -15.17 18.90
N ALA A 319 14.47 -16.51 18.83
CA ALA A 319 15.06 -17.41 19.82
C ALA A 319 16.58 -17.56 19.57
N LYS A 320 17.30 -16.44 19.46
CA LYS A 320 18.72 -16.39 19.12
C LYS A 320 19.47 -15.43 20.04
N GLY A 321 20.78 -15.67 20.21
CA GLY A 321 21.68 -14.77 20.93
C GLY A 321 21.27 -14.63 22.39
N ARG A 322 21.39 -13.41 22.94
CA ARG A 322 20.94 -13.16 24.32
C ARG A 322 19.42 -13.30 24.49
N GLY A 323 18.65 -13.13 23.41
CA GLY A 323 17.21 -13.41 23.42
C GLY A 323 16.90 -14.87 23.76
N ALA A 324 17.66 -15.82 23.20
CA ALA A 324 17.55 -17.24 23.57
C ALA A 324 17.98 -17.49 25.02
N SER A 325 19.10 -16.91 25.44
CA SER A 325 19.62 -17.08 26.82
C SER A 325 18.67 -16.55 27.89
N ASN A 326 17.76 -15.64 27.55
CA ASN A 326 16.78 -15.05 28.46
C ASN A 326 15.33 -15.39 28.05
N MET A 327 15.13 -16.50 27.32
CA MET A 327 13.82 -16.82 26.73
C MET A 327 12.70 -16.95 27.78
N SER A 328 12.98 -17.60 28.91
CA SER A 328 11.99 -17.79 29.99
C SER A 328 11.49 -16.46 30.57
N GLU A 329 12.34 -15.43 30.57
CA GLU A 329 12.05 -14.09 31.06
C GLU A 329 11.35 -13.22 30.00
N LEU A 330 11.64 -13.43 28.72
CA LEU A 330 11.29 -12.47 27.66
C LEU A 330 10.18 -12.92 26.70
N PHE A 331 10.08 -14.21 26.38
CA PHE A 331 9.20 -14.66 25.29
C PHE A 331 7.73 -14.59 25.63
N VAL A 332 6.95 -14.02 24.72
CA VAL A 332 5.50 -13.89 24.86
C VAL A 332 4.81 -15.00 24.05
N PRO A 333 3.88 -15.75 24.64
CA PRO A 333 3.06 -16.71 23.89
C PRO A 333 2.35 -16.03 22.71
N SER A 334 2.31 -16.68 21.55
CA SER A 334 1.78 -16.09 20.32
C SER A 334 0.32 -15.60 20.47
N GLU A 335 -0.53 -16.29 21.21
CA GLU A 335 -1.92 -15.87 21.47
C GLU A 335 -2.01 -14.54 22.24
N ASN A 336 -1.03 -14.27 23.12
CA ASN A 336 -0.95 -13.00 23.84
C ASN A 336 -0.51 -11.86 22.92
N ILE A 337 0.40 -12.11 21.97
CA ILE A 337 0.79 -11.12 20.96
C ILE A 337 -0.43 -10.77 20.10
N ALA A 338 -1.18 -11.76 19.63
CA ALA A 338 -2.42 -11.54 18.88
C ALA A 338 -3.43 -10.67 19.64
N ARG A 339 -3.64 -10.95 20.94
CA ARG A 339 -4.52 -10.17 21.81
C ARG A 339 -4.04 -8.73 21.96
N THR A 340 -2.73 -8.55 22.17
CA THR A 340 -2.10 -7.23 22.32
C THR A 340 -2.24 -6.41 21.04
N MET A 341 -1.95 -6.99 19.88
CA MET A 341 -2.07 -6.32 18.59
C MET A 341 -3.53 -5.95 18.27
N ARG A 342 -4.50 -6.79 18.63
CA ARG A 342 -5.94 -6.45 18.55
C ARG A 342 -6.30 -5.25 19.41
N GLN A 343 -5.78 -5.19 20.64
CA GLN A 343 -6.01 -4.06 21.53
C GLN A 343 -5.39 -2.78 20.96
N LEU A 344 -4.15 -2.86 20.48
CA LEU A 344 -3.45 -1.77 19.83
C LEU A 344 -4.25 -1.25 18.62
N LYS A 345 -4.78 -2.17 17.78
CA LYS A 345 -5.63 -1.87 16.62
C LYS A 345 -6.94 -1.16 16.99
N LYS A 346 -7.49 -1.38 18.18
CA LYS A 346 -8.67 -0.64 18.64
C LYS A 346 -8.32 0.79 19.04
N THR A 347 -7.16 0.97 19.66
CA THR A 347 -6.76 2.28 20.22
C THR A 347 -6.04 3.19 19.24
N TYR A 348 -5.47 2.68 18.14
CA TYR A 348 -4.66 3.50 17.22
C TYR A 348 -5.48 4.33 16.23
N LYS A 349 -6.74 3.95 15.92
CA LYS A 349 -7.61 4.76 15.05
C LYS A 349 -7.86 6.18 15.60
N GLU A 350 -7.67 6.35 16.91
CA GLU A 350 -7.78 7.62 17.63
C GLU A 350 -6.45 8.39 17.69
N GLN A 351 -5.38 7.86 17.09
CA GLN A 351 -4.01 8.38 17.21
C GLN A 351 -3.43 8.70 15.84
N GLU A 352 -2.52 9.68 15.79
CA GLU A 352 -1.78 10.05 14.58
C GLU A 352 -0.49 9.23 14.46
N ILE A 353 -0.59 7.91 14.63
CA ILE A 353 0.55 7.00 14.50
C ILE A 353 0.17 5.77 13.67
N ILE A 354 1.05 5.41 12.76
CA ILE A 354 0.96 4.18 11.99
C ILE A 354 1.39 2.98 12.79
N LEU A 355 0.70 1.87 12.53
CA LEU A 355 1.16 0.54 12.88
C LEU A 355 1.65 -0.18 11.64
N ASP A 356 2.97 -0.22 11.44
CA ASP A 356 3.60 -0.83 10.26
C ASP A 356 3.14 -2.27 10.04
N ASN A 357 2.99 -3.02 11.15
CA ASN A 357 2.53 -4.39 11.12
C ASN A 357 1.14 -4.53 10.48
N VAL A 358 0.21 -3.61 10.78
CA VAL A 358 -1.16 -3.69 10.26
C VAL A 358 -1.19 -3.30 8.79
N GLU A 359 -0.47 -2.26 8.41
CA GLU A 359 -0.43 -1.77 7.02
C GLU A 359 0.27 -2.75 6.08
N SER A 360 1.40 -3.34 6.49
CA SER A 360 2.07 -4.41 5.72
C SER A 360 1.13 -5.62 5.52
N LEU A 361 0.36 -6.02 6.54
CA LEU A 361 -0.62 -7.10 6.39
C LEU A 361 -1.81 -6.73 5.48
N LYS A 362 -2.26 -5.46 5.49
CA LYS A 362 -3.31 -4.97 4.58
C LYS A 362 -2.88 -5.07 3.12
N VAL A 363 -1.64 -4.66 2.80
CA VAL A 363 -1.08 -4.79 1.44
C VAL A 363 -1.14 -6.25 0.99
N ARG A 364 -0.76 -7.18 1.87
CA ARG A 364 -0.73 -8.62 1.57
C ARG A 364 -2.11 -9.25 1.33
N VAL A 365 -3.17 -8.70 1.92
CA VAL A 365 -4.54 -9.17 1.67
C VAL A 365 -5.24 -8.42 0.54
N ARG A 366 -4.62 -7.36 0.00
CA ARG A 366 -5.09 -6.58 -1.15
C ARG A 366 -4.24 -6.77 -2.41
N THR A 367 -3.29 -7.70 -2.38
CA THR A 367 -2.48 -8.01 -3.58
C THR A 367 -3.35 -8.53 -4.71
N LYS A 368 -2.77 -8.64 -5.91
CA LYS A 368 -3.39 -9.32 -7.06
C LYS A 368 -4.02 -10.66 -6.64
N ARG A 369 -5.28 -10.90 -7.05
CA ARG A 369 -5.97 -12.19 -6.86
C ARG A 369 -5.13 -13.34 -7.43
N GLY A 370 -5.11 -14.46 -6.71
CA GLY A 370 -4.37 -15.65 -7.11
C GLY A 370 -2.86 -15.57 -6.92
N ARG A 371 -2.29 -14.41 -6.55
CA ARG A 371 -0.86 -14.28 -6.24
C ARG A 371 -0.53 -15.12 -5.01
N LYS A 372 0.36 -16.10 -5.17
CA LYS A 372 0.85 -16.92 -4.05
C LYS A 372 2.05 -16.24 -3.41
N ASN A 373 1.95 -15.80 -2.14
CA ASN A 373 3.14 -15.38 -1.40
C ASN A 373 3.83 -16.62 -0.82
N ASP A 374 5.08 -16.84 -1.20
CA ASP A 374 5.86 -18.01 -0.81
C ASP A 374 7.17 -17.60 -0.10
N LEU A 375 7.15 -17.73 1.23
CA LEU A 375 8.23 -17.36 2.13
C LEU A 375 8.69 -15.90 1.96
N CYS A 376 9.68 -15.52 2.75
CA CYS A 376 10.28 -14.20 2.66
C CYS A 376 11.29 -14.09 1.52
N ASN A 377 11.61 -12.86 1.12
CA ASN A 377 12.53 -12.54 0.02
C ASN A 377 14.03 -12.84 0.26
N ASN A 378 14.40 -13.44 1.39
CA ASN A 378 15.77 -13.84 1.70
C ASN A 378 16.32 -14.82 0.64
N CYS A 379 17.60 -14.66 0.28
CA CYS A 379 18.32 -15.38 -0.80
C CYS A 379 17.86 -15.05 -2.24
N TYR A 380 16.68 -14.45 -2.42
CA TYR A 380 16.21 -13.99 -3.73
C TYR A 380 16.58 -12.53 -3.92
N GLU A 381 15.84 -11.63 -3.28
CA GLU A 381 15.95 -10.19 -3.48
C GLU A 381 16.72 -9.51 -2.34
N LYS A 382 17.03 -10.27 -1.27
CA LYS A 382 17.66 -9.76 -0.07
C LYS A 382 18.75 -10.68 0.47
N ILE A 383 19.87 -10.06 0.86
CA ILE A 383 20.98 -10.70 1.58
C ILE A 383 21.55 -9.75 2.65
N CYS A 384 22.44 -10.27 3.50
CA CYS A 384 23.10 -9.52 4.56
C CYS A 384 24.61 -9.68 4.48
N VAL A 385 25.36 -8.60 4.61
CA VAL A 385 26.83 -8.58 4.76
C VAL A 385 27.17 -8.21 6.20
N ASN A 386 27.94 -9.07 6.86
CA ASN A 386 28.38 -8.87 8.22
C ASN A 386 29.57 -7.90 8.30
N ALA A 387 29.87 -7.44 9.51
CA ALA A 387 30.96 -6.50 9.74
C ALA A 387 32.34 -7.06 9.36
N ASP A 388 32.54 -8.38 9.32
CA ASP A 388 33.79 -9.04 8.88
C ASP A 388 33.83 -9.37 7.37
N GLY A 389 32.76 -9.03 6.64
CA GLY A 389 32.60 -9.27 5.21
C GLY A 389 32.04 -10.64 4.84
N HIS A 390 31.59 -11.45 5.80
CA HIS A 390 30.83 -12.66 5.50
C HIS A 390 29.39 -12.34 5.09
N VAL A 391 28.82 -13.13 4.18
CA VAL A 391 27.48 -12.92 3.63
C VAL A 391 26.53 -13.98 4.14
N TYR A 392 25.30 -13.57 4.48
CA TYR A 392 24.26 -14.41 5.04
C TYR A 392 22.93 -14.17 4.29
N PRO A 393 21.99 -15.14 4.31
CA PRO A 393 20.65 -14.99 3.73
C PRO A 393 19.87 -13.76 4.21
N CYS A 394 20.05 -13.36 5.47
CA CYS A 394 19.37 -12.20 6.05
C CYS A 394 20.02 -11.74 7.36
N ALA A 395 19.58 -10.58 7.84
CA ALA A 395 20.10 -9.95 9.05
C ALA A 395 19.89 -10.77 10.33
N SER A 396 18.86 -11.61 10.40
CA SER A 396 18.59 -12.42 11.60
C SER A 396 19.42 -13.71 11.66
N LEU A 397 19.87 -14.21 10.51
CA LEU A 397 20.78 -15.35 10.40
C LEU A 397 22.26 -14.94 10.48
N ASN A 398 22.55 -13.65 10.51
CA ASN A 398 23.90 -13.08 10.62
C ASN A 398 24.72 -13.70 11.77
N GLY A 399 25.98 -14.02 11.50
CA GLY A 399 26.94 -14.56 12.47
C GLY A 399 26.77 -16.04 12.84
N ASP A 400 25.80 -16.75 12.24
CA ASP A 400 25.63 -18.20 12.43
C ASP A 400 26.34 -18.95 11.30
N SER A 401 27.40 -19.70 11.63
CA SER A 401 28.29 -20.35 10.65
C SER A 401 27.57 -21.34 9.74
N ARG A 402 26.40 -21.86 10.14
CA ARG A 402 25.59 -22.77 9.33
C ARG A 402 24.95 -22.08 8.12
N PHE A 403 24.87 -20.75 8.15
CA PHE A 403 24.29 -19.91 7.11
C PHE A 403 25.33 -18.98 6.45
N ASP A 404 26.62 -19.22 6.67
CA ASP A 404 27.69 -18.48 6.02
C ASP A 404 27.79 -18.85 4.53
N ALA A 405 27.49 -17.89 3.66
CA ALA A 405 27.49 -18.06 2.21
C ALA A 405 28.87 -17.81 1.57
N GLY A 406 29.83 -17.26 2.34
CA GLY A 406 31.15 -16.85 1.84
C GLY A 406 31.48 -15.41 2.20
N SER A 407 32.64 -14.93 1.76
CA SER A 407 33.17 -13.61 2.11
C SER A 407 33.46 -12.75 0.89
N VAL A 408 33.05 -11.47 0.96
CA VAL A 408 33.29 -10.45 -0.07
C VAL A 408 34.78 -10.11 -0.26
N ARG A 409 35.64 -10.53 0.69
CA ARG A 409 37.10 -10.43 0.55
C ARG A 409 37.70 -11.50 -0.36
N LYS A 410 36.94 -12.54 -0.70
CA LYS A 410 37.41 -13.72 -1.46
C LYS A 410 36.71 -13.89 -2.80
N LYS A 411 35.45 -13.46 -2.90
CA LYS A 411 34.60 -13.60 -4.08
C LYS A 411 33.77 -12.34 -4.25
N SER A 412 33.32 -12.07 -5.47
CA SER A 412 32.35 -11.01 -5.71
C SER A 412 31.04 -11.31 -4.98
N LEU A 413 30.29 -10.26 -4.67
CA LEU A 413 28.96 -10.38 -4.07
C LEU A 413 28.01 -11.16 -4.99
N GLU A 414 28.16 -11.02 -6.30
CA GLU A 414 27.39 -11.75 -7.31
C GLU A 414 27.59 -13.25 -7.21
N ASP A 415 28.85 -13.71 -7.18
CA ASP A 415 29.17 -15.14 -7.11
C ASP A 415 28.68 -15.76 -5.80
N ILE A 416 28.77 -15.00 -4.69
CA ILE A 416 28.24 -15.47 -3.40
C ILE A 416 26.72 -15.60 -3.46
N TRP A 417 26.04 -14.61 -4.03
CA TRP A 417 24.58 -14.58 -4.13
C TRP A 417 24.03 -15.66 -5.07
N LEU A 418 24.60 -15.82 -6.26
CA LEU A 418 24.11 -16.76 -7.27
C LEU A 418 24.57 -18.19 -7.01
N ASP A 419 25.81 -18.40 -6.56
CA ASP A 419 26.46 -19.72 -6.66
C ASP A 419 26.74 -20.38 -5.31
N SER A 420 26.58 -19.68 -4.18
CA SER A 420 26.80 -20.32 -2.88
C SER A 420 25.74 -21.38 -2.57
N LYS A 421 26.18 -22.50 -1.98
CA LYS A 421 25.30 -23.60 -1.57
C LYS A 421 24.21 -23.15 -0.59
N VAL A 422 24.52 -22.20 0.29
CA VAL A 422 23.57 -21.64 1.25
C VAL A 422 22.46 -20.85 0.54
N MET A 423 22.81 -20.00 -0.43
CA MET A 423 21.83 -19.21 -1.17
C MET A 423 20.96 -20.08 -2.06
N ILE A 424 21.56 -21.03 -2.80
CA ILE A 424 20.82 -22.01 -3.62
C ILE A 424 19.85 -22.83 -2.76
N LYS A 425 20.32 -23.38 -1.64
CA LYS A 425 19.46 -24.11 -0.71
C LYS A 425 18.33 -23.24 -0.17
N GLY A 426 18.62 -21.98 0.16
CA GLY A 426 17.61 -21.03 0.63
C GLY A 426 16.51 -20.75 -0.40
N ARG A 427 16.90 -20.55 -1.67
CA ARG A 427 15.99 -20.35 -2.80
C ARG A 427 15.10 -21.56 -3.07
N ASN A 428 15.63 -22.76 -2.92
CA ASN A 428 14.90 -24.00 -3.18
C ASN A 428 13.84 -24.37 -2.14
N ASN A 429 13.78 -23.71 -0.97
CA ASN A 429 12.68 -23.95 -0.02
C ASN A 429 11.41 -23.22 -0.46
N SER A 430 10.27 -23.78 -0.10
CA SER A 430 8.92 -23.28 -0.32
C SER A 430 8.10 -23.34 0.97
N VAL A 431 7.04 -22.55 1.04
CA VAL A 431 5.99 -22.68 2.05
C VAL A 431 5.36 -24.08 2.02
N GLN A 432 5.33 -24.72 0.85
CA GLN A 432 4.89 -26.11 0.65
C GLN A 432 5.77 -27.14 1.38
N ASP A 433 7.00 -26.78 1.73
CA ASP A 433 7.88 -27.65 2.52
C ASP A 433 7.54 -27.62 4.02
N LYS A 434 6.62 -26.74 4.45
CA LYS A 434 6.18 -26.61 5.84
C LYS A 434 4.91 -27.45 6.05
N PRO A 435 4.97 -28.61 6.74
CA PRO A 435 3.83 -29.54 6.82
C PRO A 435 2.54 -28.89 7.36
N GLU A 436 2.67 -28.03 8.36
CA GLU A 436 1.52 -27.34 8.98
C GLU A 436 0.89 -26.23 8.10
N CYS A 437 1.56 -25.84 7.01
CA CYS A 437 1.06 -24.81 6.10
C CYS A 437 0.20 -25.38 4.97
N ARG A 438 0.43 -26.63 4.55
CA ARG A 438 -0.26 -27.26 3.39
C ARG A 438 -1.78 -27.25 3.48
N ASP A 439 -2.31 -27.46 4.69
CA ASP A 439 -3.75 -27.47 4.94
C ASP A 439 -4.27 -26.12 5.48
N CYS A 440 -3.42 -25.08 5.50
CA CYS A 440 -3.77 -23.79 6.04
C CYS A 440 -4.38 -22.89 4.96
N TYR A 441 -5.65 -22.50 5.14
CA TYR A 441 -6.33 -21.60 4.20
C TYR A 441 -5.76 -20.16 4.11
N LEU A 442 -4.75 -19.83 4.92
CA LEU A 442 -4.02 -18.56 4.90
C LEU A 442 -2.57 -18.71 4.41
N GLU A 443 -2.19 -19.92 3.96
CA GLU A 443 -0.83 -20.29 3.59
C GLU A 443 -0.15 -19.22 2.73
N TYR A 444 -0.77 -18.88 1.61
CA TYR A 444 -0.21 -17.96 0.63
C TYR A 444 -0.51 -16.48 0.93
N PHE A 445 -1.37 -16.17 1.90
CA PHE A 445 -1.47 -14.81 2.44
C PHE A 445 -0.27 -14.53 3.36
N CYS A 446 0.01 -15.45 4.29
CA CYS A 446 1.09 -15.34 5.28
C CYS A 446 2.47 -15.81 4.79
N GLY A 447 2.53 -16.59 3.71
CA GLY A 447 3.74 -17.16 3.14
C GLY A 447 4.55 -18.02 4.12
N GLY A 448 3.94 -18.62 5.14
CA GLY A 448 4.61 -19.53 6.08
C GLY A 448 5.47 -18.89 7.17
N GLY A 449 5.39 -17.57 7.36
CA GLY A 449 6.14 -16.88 8.42
C GLY A 449 7.66 -16.81 8.20
N CYS A 450 8.38 -16.29 9.19
CA CYS A 450 9.82 -16.03 9.10
C CYS A 450 10.61 -17.33 9.23
N THR A 451 11.37 -17.68 8.20
CA THR A 451 12.22 -18.89 8.19
C THR A 451 13.28 -18.90 9.30
N SER A 452 13.73 -17.71 9.72
CA SER A 452 14.65 -17.59 10.85
C SER A 452 13.97 -17.84 12.20
N HIS A 453 12.70 -17.42 12.37
CA HIS A 453 11.93 -17.77 13.56
C HIS A 453 11.70 -19.28 13.62
N SER A 454 11.25 -19.89 12.51
CA SER A 454 11.09 -21.34 12.38
C SER A 454 12.35 -22.11 12.78
N TYR A 455 13.51 -21.71 12.26
CA TYR A 455 14.77 -22.41 12.51
C TYR A 455 15.16 -22.38 13.99
N TYR A 456 15.20 -21.19 14.59
CA TYR A 456 15.68 -21.05 15.97
C TYR A 456 14.66 -21.55 16.99
N ALA A 457 13.35 -21.42 16.74
CA ALA A 457 12.34 -21.99 17.62
C ALA A 457 12.39 -23.52 17.61
N SER A 458 12.42 -24.14 16.44
CA SER A 458 12.55 -25.61 16.34
C SER A 458 13.86 -26.15 16.91
N GLU A 459 14.95 -25.38 16.82
CA GLU A 459 16.21 -25.72 17.49
C GLU A 459 16.06 -25.76 19.01
N VAL A 460 15.40 -24.75 19.59
CA VAL A 460 15.14 -24.71 21.02
C VAL A 460 14.20 -25.83 21.45
N ASP A 461 13.15 -26.11 20.68
CA ASP A 461 12.11 -27.08 21.05
C ASP A 461 12.55 -28.53 20.85
N THR A 462 13.35 -28.81 19.81
CA THR A 462 13.68 -30.19 19.38
C THR A 462 15.16 -30.52 19.42
N GLY A 463 16.03 -29.54 19.69
CA GLY A 463 17.49 -29.67 19.56
C GLY A 463 18.00 -29.62 18.11
N LYS A 464 17.11 -29.52 17.10
CA LYS A 464 17.47 -29.47 15.69
C LYS A 464 16.71 -28.39 14.94
N GLY A 465 17.41 -27.34 14.51
CA GLY A 465 16.81 -26.25 13.75
C GLY A 465 16.35 -26.66 12.34
N SER A 466 15.15 -26.21 11.95
CA SER A 466 14.61 -26.36 10.60
C SER A 466 13.92 -25.08 10.11
N ILE A 467 14.33 -24.60 8.93
CA ILE A 467 13.72 -23.44 8.26
C ILE A 467 12.29 -23.72 7.76
N THR A 468 11.95 -25.00 7.57
CA THR A 468 10.63 -25.46 7.16
C THR A 468 9.74 -25.83 8.35
N ALA A 469 10.24 -25.72 9.58
CA ALA A 469 9.39 -25.85 10.76
C ALA A 469 8.35 -24.71 10.81
N ARG A 470 7.31 -24.92 11.61
CA ARG A 470 6.29 -23.89 11.89
C ARG A 470 6.96 -22.63 12.46
N ASP A 471 6.49 -21.46 12.03
CA ASP A 471 6.81 -20.21 12.73
C ASP A 471 6.13 -20.21 14.12
N PRO A 472 6.87 -19.95 15.22
CA PRO A 472 6.31 -19.89 16.58
C PRO A 472 5.17 -18.87 16.73
N TYR A 473 5.09 -17.88 15.85
CA TYR A 473 4.08 -16.83 15.84
C TYR A 473 2.92 -17.07 14.85
N CYS A 474 2.80 -18.30 14.33
CA CYS A 474 1.74 -18.69 13.40
C CYS A 474 0.33 -18.32 13.89
N SER A 475 0.01 -18.50 15.18
CA SER A 475 -1.33 -18.12 15.71
C SER A 475 -1.57 -16.61 15.72
N THR A 476 -0.50 -15.80 15.84
CA THR A 476 -0.55 -14.34 15.68
C THR A 476 -0.87 -13.98 14.24
N TYR A 477 -0.13 -14.52 13.26
CA TYR A 477 -0.40 -14.28 11.85
C TYR A 477 -1.85 -14.65 11.49
N LYS A 478 -2.30 -15.87 11.82
CA LYS A 478 -3.67 -16.32 11.53
C LYS A 478 -4.70 -15.35 12.09
N SER A 479 -4.56 -14.95 13.36
CA SER A 479 -5.47 -13.99 14.00
C SER A 479 -5.49 -12.64 13.30
N LEU A 480 -4.33 -12.07 12.95
CA LEU A 480 -4.25 -10.75 12.35
C LEU A 480 -4.72 -10.72 10.90
N PHE A 481 -4.37 -11.73 10.09
CA PHE A 481 -4.87 -11.86 8.72
C PHE A 481 -6.38 -12.00 8.70
N GLU A 482 -6.96 -12.85 9.54
CA GLU A 482 -8.43 -12.97 9.64
C GLU A 482 -9.09 -11.65 10.04
N ASP A 483 -8.55 -10.95 11.04
CA ASP A 483 -9.10 -9.67 11.50
C ASP A 483 -9.03 -8.59 10.42
N ILE A 484 -7.98 -8.59 9.59
CA ILE A 484 -7.81 -7.62 8.51
C ILE A 484 -8.72 -7.96 7.34
N ILE A 485 -8.78 -9.22 6.89
CA ILE A 485 -9.72 -9.63 5.84
C ILE A 485 -11.15 -9.27 6.25
N TRP A 486 -11.54 -9.54 7.50
CA TRP A 486 -12.87 -9.14 7.99
C TRP A 486 -13.10 -7.63 8.03
N GLU A 487 -12.10 -6.85 8.42
CA GLU A 487 -12.20 -5.39 8.39
C GLU A 487 -12.44 -4.89 6.96
N LEU A 488 -11.63 -5.37 6.00
CA LEU A 488 -11.78 -4.98 4.59
C LEU A 488 -13.10 -5.45 3.99
N ALA A 489 -13.52 -6.68 4.30
CA ALA A 489 -14.78 -7.25 3.86
C ALA A 489 -16.01 -6.48 4.37
N SER A 490 -15.89 -5.75 5.46
CA SER A 490 -17.00 -4.99 6.07
C SER A 490 -16.86 -3.47 5.96
N GLU A 491 -15.80 -2.98 5.32
CA GLU A 491 -15.53 -1.55 5.15
C GLU A 491 -16.64 -0.89 4.31
N GLY A 492 -17.28 0.15 4.86
CA GLY A 492 -18.35 0.89 4.17
C GLY A 492 -19.66 0.12 3.98
N VAL A 493 -19.80 -1.07 4.57
CA VAL A 493 -20.97 -1.93 4.34
C VAL A 493 -22.06 -1.67 5.36
N THR A 494 -23.28 -1.43 4.87
CA THR A 494 -24.51 -1.52 5.67
C THR A 494 -25.21 -2.84 5.36
N PRO A 495 -25.15 -3.86 6.25
CA PRO A 495 -25.72 -5.17 5.97
C PRO A 495 -27.24 -5.11 5.80
N GLN A 496 -27.73 -5.66 4.70
CA GLN A 496 -29.17 -5.74 4.43
C GLN A 496 -29.74 -7.00 5.07
N ASN A 497 -30.69 -6.83 5.99
CA ASN A 497 -31.35 -7.93 6.71
C ASN A 497 -32.85 -7.91 6.43
N GLY A 498 -33.40 -9.04 5.96
CA GLY A 498 -34.82 -9.19 5.67
C GLY A 498 -35.20 -10.66 5.53
N LYS A 499 -36.49 -10.97 5.71
CA LYS A 499 -37.04 -12.34 5.53
C LYS A 499 -37.40 -12.66 4.08
N GLY A 500 -37.49 -11.65 3.21
CA GLY A 500 -37.82 -11.79 1.79
C GLY A 500 -36.60 -11.77 0.87
N TYR A 501 -36.85 -11.79 -0.44
CA TYR A 501 -35.80 -11.63 -1.43
C TYR A 501 -35.15 -10.24 -1.29
N ILE A 502 -33.83 -10.26 -1.22
CA ILE A 502 -32.97 -9.09 -1.32
C ILE A 502 -32.04 -9.36 -2.49
N SER A 503 -31.89 -8.40 -3.40
CA SER A 503 -31.01 -8.51 -4.55
C SER A 503 -29.61 -8.97 -4.14
N PRO A 504 -28.98 -9.91 -4.86
CA PRO A 504 -27.66 -10.40 -4.50
C PRO A 504 -26.61 -9.30 -4.69
N LEU A 505 -25.85 -9.02 -3.63
CA LEU A 505 -24.86 -7.94 -3.62
C LEU A 505 -23.47 -8.47 -3.31
N VAL A 506 -22.50 -8.01 -4.08
CA VAL A 506 -21.10 -8.00 -3.65
C VAL A 506 -20.89 -6.76 -2.78
N TYR A 507 -20.23 -6.95 -1.64
CA TYR A 507 -19.88 -5.86 -0.74
C TYR A 507 -18.45 -5.37 -0.99
N ASN A 508 -17.48 -6.28 -0.92
CA ASN A 508 -16.07 -5.99 -1.16
C ASN A 508 -15.36 -7.26 -1.64
N ALA A 509 -14.29 -7.12 -2.40
CA ALA A 509 -13.42 -8.18 -2.86
C ALA A 509 -11.94 -7.82 -2.63
N MET A 510 -11.05 -8.80 -2.79
CA MET A 510 -9.61 -8.70 -2.49
C MET A 510 -8.94 -7.39 -2.92
N ASP A 511 -9.13 -7.01 -4.17
CA ASP A 511 -8.49 -5.88 -4.85
C ASP A 511 -9.53 -4.90 -5.44
N ALA A 512 -10.78 -4.96 -4.95
CA ALA A 512 -11.85 -4.07 -5.39
C ALA A 512 -12.80 -3.73 -4.22
N LYS A 513 -12.99 -2.44 -3.95
CA LYS A 513 -14.07 -1.93 -3.10
C LYS A 513 -15.34 -1.86 -3.97
N LEU A 514 -16.40 -2.54 -3.55
CA LEU A 514 -17.62 -2.67 -4.37
C LEU A 514 -18.89 -2.53 -3.52
N PRO A 515 -19.05 -1.48 -2.71
CA PRO A 515 -20.09 -1.43 -1.68
C PRO A 515 -21.50 -1.51 -2.28
N GLY A 516 -22.11 -2.70 -2.21
CA GLY A 516 -23.53 -2.90 -2.54
C GLY A 516 -23.84 -2.87 -4.03
N HIS A 517 -22.88 -3.19 -4.88
CA HIS A 517 -23.12 -3.25 -6.33
C HIS A 517 -23.69 -4.62 -6.75
N LEU A 518 -24.55 -4.58 -7.77
CA LEU A 518 -24.93 -5.74 -8.61
C LEU A 518 -23.76 -6.23 -9.50
N GLY A 519 -22.55 -5.68 -9.28
CA GLY A 519 -21.32 -6.05 -9.97
C GLY A 519 -21.20 -5.58 -11.42
N LYS A 520 -22.01 -4.60 -11.84
CA LYS A 520 -21.83 -3.87 -13.10
C LYS A 520 -20.56 -3.01 -13.01
N GLY A 521 -19.64 -3.16 -13.97
CA GLY A 521 -18.39 -2.38 -14.04
C GLY A 521 -17.13 -3.09 -13.54
N ILE A 522 -17.23 -4.31 -13.02
CA ILE A 522 -16.05 -5.12 -12.67
C ILE A 522 -15.31 -5.48 -13.96
N LYS A 523 -13.97 -5.47 -13.95
CA LYS A 523 -13.14 -5.94 -15.07
C LYS A 523 -12.39 -7.22 -14.72
N SER A 524 -12.08 -8.01 -15.74
CA SER A 524 -11.10 -9.10 -15.61
C SER A 524 -9.70 -8.53 -15.42
N ILE A 525 -8.92 -9.18 -14.57
CA ILE A 525 -7.51 -8.87 -14.36
C ILE A 525 -6.68 -9.89 -15.15
N ASP A 526 -5.44 -9.53 -15.51
CA ASP A 526 -4.48 -10.46 -16.11
C ASP A 526 -4.32 -11.72 -15.25
N LYS A 527 -4.72 -12.89 -15.79
CA LYS A 527 -4.77 -14.19 -15.12
C LYS A 527 -3.42 -14.92 -15.06
N ASN A 528 -2.32 -14.27 -15.43
CA ASN A 528 -0.99 -14.88 -15.31
C ASN A 528 -0.70 -15.30 -13.87
N PHE A 529 -0.32 -16.57 -13.70
CA PHE A 529 0.14 -17.15 -12.44
C PHE A 529 1.32 -16.34 -11.90
N GLU A 530 1.20 -15.85 -10.67
CA GLU A 530 2.21 -15.01 -10.04
C GLU A 530 2.58 -15.56 -8.66
N VAL A 531 3.88 -15.67 -8.42
CA VAL A 531 4.42 -15.97 -7.09
C VAL A 531 5.23 -14.79 -6.60
N GLY A 532 4.90 -14.32 -5.41
CA GLY A 532 5.61 -13.26 -4.71
C GLY A 532 6.38 -13.78 -3.51
N CYS A 533 7.42 -13.04 -3.11
CA CYS A 533 7.96 -13.12 -1.77
C CYS A 533 7.43 -11.94 -0.94
N TYR A 534 7.45 -12.05 0.38
CA TYR A 534 7.13 -10.92 1.28
C TYR A 534 8.35 -10.52 2.12
N HIS A 535 8.33 -9.33 2.74
CA HIS A 535 9.40 -8.90 3.62
C HIS A 535 9.13 -9.30 5.09
N CYS A 536 10.18 -9.70 5.82
CA CYS A 536 10.02 -10.09 7.22
C CYS A 536 9.85 -8.87 8.14
N SER A 537 9.22 -9.09 9.29
CA SER A 537 8.83 -8.08 10.30
C SER A 537 9.92 -7.14 10.85
N CYS A 538 11.20 -7.29 10.49
CA CYS A 538 12.31 -6.49 11.01
C CYS A 538 12.20 -5.00 10.65
N VAL A 539 11.77 -4.69 9.42
CA VAL A 539 11.40 -3.35 8.96
C VAL A 539 10.24 -3.56 7.99
N LEU A 540 9.06 -2.99 8.28
CA LEU A 540 7.82 -3.25 7.54
C LEU A 540 7.26 -2.01 6.84
N SER A 541 7.61 -0.83 7.34
CA SER A 541 7.27 0.46 6.77
C SER A 541 7.43 0.52 5.24
N VAL A 542 8.50 -0.08 4.72
CA VAL A 542 8.83 -0.07 3.31
C VAL A 542 8.03 -1.01 2.41
N ASP A 543 7.39 -2.06 2.95
CA ASP A 543 6.50 -2.93 2.16
C ASP A 543 5.28 -2.16 1.64
N VAL A 544 4.84 -1.19 2.44
CA VAL A 544 3.70 -0.33 2.14
C VAL A 544 4.03 0.66 1.03
N GLU A 545 5.31 0.97 0.82
CA GLU A 545 5.73 2.05 -0.08
C GLU A 545 5.80 1.65 -1.56
N ASP A 546 6.04 0.35 -1.82
CA ASP A 546 6.14 -0.21 -3.17
C ASP A 546 4.76 -0.44 -3.83
N ASP A 547 3.65 -0.25 -3.10
CA ASP A 547 2.28 -0.28 -3.64
C ASP A 547 1.88 1.10 -4.23
N GLU A 548 1.43 1.14 -5.49
CA GLU A 548 1.04 2.38 -6.18
C GLU A 548 -0.20 3.04 -5.57
N GLU A 549 -1.10 2.27 -4.95
CA GLU A 549 -2.38 2.76 -4.41
C GLU A 549 -2.31 2.97 -2.90
N VAL A 550 -1.53 2.17 -2.17
CA VAL A 550 -1.43 2.30 -0.72
C VAL A 550 -0.46 3.42 -0.36
N CYS A 551 -1.02 4.62 -0.22
CA CYS A 551 -0.38 5.68 0.53
C CYS A 551 -0.31 5.27 2.01
N LYS A 552 0.88 5.29 2.63
CA LYS A 552 1.01 5.02 4.07
C LYS A 552 0.12 5.98 4.87
N PRO A 553 -0.70 5.53 5.83
CA PRO A 553 -1.38 6.42 6.78
C PRO A 553 -0.62 7.60 7.47
N GLU A 554 0.73 7.62 7.57
CA GLU A 554 1.53 8.77 8.05
C GLU A 554 1.43 9.90 7.04
N ILE A 555 1.48 9.52 5.76
CA ILE A 555 1.17 10.38 4.64
C ILE A 555 -0.34 10.68 4.71
N LYS A 556 -1.20 9.68 4.98
CA LYS A 556 -2.68 9.83 5.05
C LYS A 556 -3.27 10.65 6.22
N GLY A 557 -2.54 11.61 6.77
CA GLY A 557 -3.12 12.58 7.69
C GLY A 557 -2.19 13.76 7.89
N HIS A 558 -0.88 13.51 7.80
CA HIS A 558 0.10 14.58 7.80
C HIS A 558 0.16 15.32 6.46
N VAL A 559 -0.09 14.63 5.33
CA VAL A 559 -0.25 15.30 4.02
C VAL A 559 -1.46 16.18 4.04
N THR A 560 -2.65 15.68 4.37
CA THR A 560 -3.87 16.49 4.34
C THR A 560 -3.70 17.74 5.21
N LYS A 561 -3.09 17.62 6.40
CA LYS A 561 -2.73 18.78 7.23
C LYS A 561 -1.67 19.70 6.61
N THR A 562 -0.63 19.16 5.99
CA THR A 562 0.46 19.94 5.37
C THR A 562 -0.04 20.69 4.13
N VAL A 563 -0.78 19.99 3.27
CA VAL A 563 -1.50 20.52 2.10
C VAL A 563 -2.46 21.60 2.57
N LYS A 564 -3.38 21.30 3.50
CA LYS A 564 -4.33 22.28 4.06
C LYS A 564 -3.60 23.52 4.58
N LYS A 565 -2.59 23.36 5.44
CA LYS A 565 -1.80 24.48 5.98
C LYS A 565 -1.09 25.30 4.89
N LYS A 566 -0.59 24.64 3.84
CA LYS A 566 0.13 25.30 2.74
C LYS A 566 -0.84 26.08 1.85
N PHE A 567 -1.97 25.50 1.48
CA PHE A 567 -2.98 26.15 0.66
C PHE A 567 -3.77 27.23 1.42
N SER A 568 -4.07 27.05 2.73
CA SER A 568 -4.60 28.14 3.58
C SER A 568 -3.68 29.37 3.58
N LYS A 569 -2.35 29.18 3.59
CA LYS A 569 -1.39 30.30 3.44
C LYS A 569 -1.35 30.87 2.03
N ALA A 570 -1.46 30.00 1.02
CA ALA A 570 -1.44 30.37 -0.39
C ALA A 570 -2.67 31.19 -0.82
N ALA A 571 -3.76 31.15 -0.05
CA ALA A 571 -4.95 32.00 -0.24
C ALA A 571 -4.62 33.50 -0.12
N PHE A 572 -3.68 33.84 0.76
CA PHE A 572 -3.25 35.21 1.05
C PHE A 572 -1.90 35.56 0.40
N ASN A 573 -1.03 34.58 0.22
CA ASN A 573 0.31 34.76 -0.37
C ASN A 573 0.48 33.87 -1.60
N PRO A 574 0.20 34.39 -2.80
CA PRO A 574 0.37 33.66 -4.05
C PRO A 574 1.73 32.99 -4.21
N VAL A 575 1.74 31.75 -4.70
CA VAL A 575 2.97 30.98 -4.94
C VAL A 575 3.14 30.72 -6.43
N ALA A 576 4.10 31.40 -7.05
CA ALA A 576 4.24 31.42 -8.51
C ALA A 576 4.53 30.05 -9.15
N GLU A 577 5.18 29.15 -8.40
CA GLU A 577 5.51 27.80 -8.88
C GLU A 577 4.28 26.90 -9.09
N TYR A 578 3.11 27.27 -8.58
CA TYR A 578 1.88 26.50 -8.70
C TYR A 578 0.92 27.03 -9.78
N TYR A 579 1.26 28.13 -10.45
CA TYR A 579 0.39 28.70 -11.47
C TYR A 579 0.16 27.75 -12.65
N CYS A 580 -1.08 27.77 -13.16
CA CYS A 580 -1.48 26.93 -14.28
C CYS A 580 -0.70 27.30 -15.56
N PRO A 581 0.11 26.38 -16.14
CA PRO A 581 0.94 26.68 -17.31
C PRO A 581 0.15 26.89 -18.61
N THR A 582 -1.06 26.34 -18.70
CA THR A 582 -1.83 26.30 -19.96
C THR A 582 -2.59 27.57 -20.27
N GLY A 583 -2.62 28.54 -19.36
CA GLY A 583 -3.33 29.81 -19.53
C GLY A 583 -4.85 29.65 -19.69
N TYR A 584 -5.58 30.71 -19.38
CA TYR A 584 -7.00 30.82 -19.67
C TYR A 584 -7.20 31.84 -20.79
N LYS A 585 -8.23 31.64 -21.63
CA LYS A 585 -8.54 32.62 -22.67
C LYS A 585 -9.03 33.93 -22.02
N PRO A 586 -8.59 35.10 -22.48
CA PRO A 586 -9.02 36.38 -21.89
C PRO A 586 -10.55 36.57 -21.85
N GLU A 587 -11.26 36.05 -22.85
CA GLU A 587 -12.72 36.08 -22.94
C GLU A 587 -13.43 35.29 -21.83
N ASP A 588 -12.81 34.22 -21.33
CA ASP A 588 -13.33 33.40 -20.23
C ASP A 588 -13.04 34.03 -18.86
N LEU A 589 -12.12 35.00 -18.78
CA LEU A 589 -11.68 35.64 -17.53
C LEU A 589 -12.26 37.04 -17.29
N ALA A 590 -12.80 37.70 -18.31
CA ALA A 590 -13.16 39.12 -18.24
C ALA A 590 -14.16 39.51 -17.12
N HIS A 591 -14.95 38.56 -16.63
CA HIS A 591 -15.92 38.74 -15.53
C HIS A 591 -15.38 38.31 -14.16
N ILE A 592 -14.12 37.89 -14.07
CA ILE A 592 -13.49 37.33 -12.86
C ILE A 592 -12.54 38.39 -12.25
N PRO A 593 -12.61 38.65 -10.93
CA PRO A 593 -11.68 39.57 -10.26
C PRO A 593 -10.21 39.10 -10.32
N ASN A 594 -9.27 40.05 -10.47
CA ASN A 594 -7.83 39.75 -10.49
C ASN A 594 -7.35 38.98 -9.25
N GLU A 595 -7.93 39.26 -8.08
CA GLU A 595 -7.64 38.58 -6.80
C GLU A 595 -7.83 37.06 -6.85
N VAL A 596 -8.67 36.56 -7.78
CA VAL A 596 -8.89 35.13 -8.05
C VAL A 596 -7.82 34.60 -9.01
N LEU A 597 -7.43 35.38 -10.02
CA LEU A 597 -6.40 35.01 -10.99
C LEU A 597 -5.04 34.85 -10.31
N ASP A 598 -4.75 35.70 -9.32
CA ASP A 598 -3.52 35.69 -8.53
C ASP A 598 -3.37 34.43 -7.65
N VAL A 599 -4.41 33.60 -7.49
CA VAL A 599 -4.35 32.33 -6.74
C VAL A 599 -4.84 31.14 -7.55
N SER A 600 -4.74 31.23 -8.89
CA SER A 600 -5.12 30.16 -9.80
C SER A 600 -4.02 29.11 -9.94
N TYR A 601 -4.16 28.01 -9.19
CA TYR A 601 -3.24 26.87 -9.26
C TYR A 601 -3.81 25.72 -10.09
N GLY A 602 -2.97 25.03 -10.85
CA GLY A 602 -3.44 23.90 -11.64
C GLY A 602 -2.43 23.36 -12.65
N CYS A 603 -2.83 22.34 -13.38
CA CYS A 603 -2.04 21.72 -14.46
C CYS A 603 -2.79 21.63 -15.79
N GLY A 604 -4.00 22.18 -15.85
CA GLY A 604 -4.82 22.22 -17.04
C GLY A 604 -5.96 23.22 -16.91
N ASN A 605 -6.95 23.09 -17.78
CA ASN A 605 -8.11 23.97 -17.84
C ASN A 605 -9.38 23.15 -18.14
N PRO A 606 -9.88 22.38 -17.16
CA PRO A 606 -11.00 21.47 -17.37
C PRO A 606 -12.29 22.25 -17.68
N ALA A 607 -12.51 23.44 -17.11
CA ALA A 607 -13.68 24.26 -17.43
C ALA A 607 -13.70 24.78 -18.88
N ALA A 608 -12.53 25.03 -19.49
CA ALA A 608 -12.45 25.37 -20.91
C ALA A 608 -12.72 24.18 -21.83
N LEU A 609 -12.18 23.02 -21.47
CA LEU A 609 -12.21 21.80 -22.28
C LEU A 609 -13.51 20.99 -22.12
N ALA A 610 -14.21 21.17 -21.00
CA ALA A 610 -15.48 20.50 -20.76
C ALA A 610 -16.53 21.05 -21.72
N ALA A 611 -17.23 20.14 -22.40
CA ALA A 611 -18.38 20.45 -23.25
C ALA A 611 -19.60 20.85 -22.38
N ILE A 612 -19.50 21.95 -21.63
CA ILE A 612 -20.51 22.47 -20.69
C ILE A 612 -21.77 22.90 -21.45
N LYS A 613 -22.94 22.46 -20.98
CA LYS A 613 -24.25 22.80 -21.58
C LYS A 613 -25.03 23.73 -20.66
N LYS A 614 -25.79 24.65 -21.26
CA LYS A 614 -26.64 25.59 -20.49
C LYS A 614 -27.62 24.83 -19.59
N GLY A 615 -27.75 25.29 -18.35
CA GLY A 615 -28.69 24.72 -17.38
C GLY A 615 -28.20 23.48 -16.62
N GLU A 616 -26.98 22.96 -16.89
CA GLU A 616 -26.42 21.84 -16.13
C GLU A 616 -26.08 22.22 -14.68
N THR A 617 -26.03 21.21 -13.81
CA THR A 617 -25.43 21.30 -12.48
C THR A 617 -24.01 20.74 -12.54
N ILE A 618 -23.03 21.56 -12.14
CA ILE A 618 -21.60 21.23 -12.15
C ILE A 618 -21.06 21.21 -10.71
N VAL A 619 -20.20 20.24 -10.42
CA VAL A 619 -19.35 20.24 -9.21
C VAL A 619 -17.89 20.42 -9.63
N ASP A 620 -17.18 21.31 -8.95
CA ASP A 620 -15.74 21.52 -9.09
C ASP A 620 -15.01 21.05 -7.83
N LEU A 621 -14.08 20.10 -7.99
CA LEU A 621 -13.31 19.51 -6.90
C LEU A 621 -12.00 20.25 -6.69
N GLY A 622 -11.76 20.71 -5.45
CA GLY A 622 -10.59 21.51 -5.13
C GLY A 622 -10.68 22.91 -5.74
N ALA A 623 -11.82 23.56 -5.59
CA ALA A 623 -12.16 24.78 -6.32
C ALA A 623 -11.21 25.97 -6.02
N GLY A 624 -10.46 25.94 -4.91
CA GLY A 624 -9.55 27.01 -4.53
C GLY A 624 -10.24 28.37 -4.51
N GLY A 625 -9.64 29.36 -5.19
CA GLY A 625 -10.22 30.70 -5.34
C GLY A 625 -11.44 30.80 -6.28
N GLY A 626 -11.83 29.71 -6.96
CA GLY A 626 -13.07 29.62 -7.73
C GLY A 626 -12.96 29.89 -9.24
N ILE A 627 -11.76 29.95 -9.83
CA ILE A 627 -11.58 30.32 -11.24
C ILE A 627 -12.35 29.40 -12.21
N ASP A 628 -12.21 28.08 -12.07
CA ASP A 628 -12.88 27.09 -12.92
C ASP A 628 -14.41 27.13 -12.70
N CYS A 629 -14.84 27.36 -11.45
CA CYS A 629 -16.24 27.61 -11.12
C CYS A 629 -16.83 28.83 -11.85
N PHE A 630 -16.12 29.96 -11.87
CA PHE A 630 -16.61 31.19 -12.49
C PHE A 630 -16.62 31.12 -14.03
N ILE A 631 -15.69 30.36 -14.63
CA ILE A 631 -15.73 30.06 -16.06
C ILE A 631 -16.95 29.21 -16.39
N ALA A 632 -17.20 28.16 -15.60
CA ALA A 632 -18.38 27.31 -15.75
C ALA A 632 -19.69 28.10 -15.59
N ALA A 633 -19.75 28.99 -14.60
CA ALA A 633 -20.91 29.84 -14.30
C ALA A 633 -21.40 30.67 -15.50
N LYS A 634 -20.47 31.26 -16.25
CA LYS A 634 -20.75 32.01 -17.49
C LYS A 634 -21.29 31.10 -18.59
N LYS A 635 -20.68 29.92 -18.80
CA LYS A 635 -21.07 28.97 -19.86
C LYS A 635 -22.44 28.34 -19.62
N LEU A 636 -22.76 28.06 -18.36
CA LEU A 636 -24.05 27.48 -17.94
C LEU A 636 -25.23 28.44 -18.10
N GLY A 637 -25.00 29.74 -17.90
CA GLY A 637 -26.04 30.76 -17.83
C GLY A 637 -26.91 30.69 -16.57
N LYS A 638 -27.85 31.63 -16.45
CA LYS A 638 -28.71 31.86 -15.26
C LYS A 638 -29.46 30.63 -14.72
N LYS A 639 -29.75 29.62 -15.56
CA LYS A 639 -30.50 28.42 -15.16
C LYS A 639 -29.62 27.26 -14.67
N GLY A 640 -28.30 27.31 -14.89
CA GLY A 640 -27.40 26.27 -14.40
C GLY A 640 -26.98 26.53 -12.96
N ARG A 641 -26.18 25.62 -12.40
CA ARG A 641 -25.66 25.71 -11.03
C ARG A 641 -24.23 25.19 -10.98
N VAL A 642 -23.36 25.88 -10.24
CA VAL A 642 -21.98 25.43 -9.95
C VAL A 642 -21.82 25.29 -8.44
N ILE A 643 -21.24 24.19 -8.00
CA ILE A 643 -20.90 23.91 -6.60
C ILE A 643 -19.38 23.70 -6.54
N GLY A 644 -18.65 24.67 -5.98
CA GLY A 644 -17.23 24.51 -5.72
C GLY A 644 -16.98 23.88 -4.34
N ILE A 645 -16.12 22.87 -4.27
CA ILE A 645 -15.77 22.19 -3.01
C ILE A 645 -14.28 22.36 -2.76
N ASP A 646 -13.92 22.82 -1.56
CA ASP A 646 -12.53 22.92 -1.11
C ASP A 646 -12.40 22.53 0.37
N MET A 647 -11.25 21.97 0.75
CA MET A 647 -10.99 21.51 2.12
C MET A 647 -10.52 22.64 3.07
N THR A 648 -10.15 23.80 2.52
CA THR A 648 -9.67 24.98 3.26
C THR A 648 -10.78 26.02 3.39
N ASP A 649 -11.11 26.39 4.63
CA ASP A 649 -12.16 27.37 4.89
C ASP A 649 -11.76 28.76 4.33
N GLU A 650 -10.45 29.07 4.31
CA GLU A 650 -9.94 30.32 3.77
C GLU A 650 -10.13 30.46 2.25
N MET A 651 -9.99 29.37 1.48
CA MET A 651 -10.27 29.42 0.04
C MET A 651 -11.77 29.52 -0.23
N VAL A 652 -12.59 28.77 0.53
CA VAL A 652 -14.06 28.83 0.42
C VAL A 652 -14.57 30.24 0.69
N GLU A 653 -14.09 30.89 1.75
CA GLU A 653 -14.47 32.27 2.08
C GLU A 653 -14.07 33.25 0.96
N LYS A 654 -12.83 33.16 0.47
CA LYS A 654 -12.33 34.00 -0.62
C LYS A 654 -13.14 33.81 -1.91
N ALA A 655 -13.46 32.56 -2.24
CA ALA A 655 -14.25 32.23 -3.41
C ALA A 655 -15.70 32.71 -3.28
N ALA A 656 -16.30 32.60 -2.09
CA ALA A 656 -17.64 33.12 -1.80
C ALA A 656 -17.72 34.64 -1.97
N VAL A 657 -16.76 35.40 -1.44
CA VAL A 657 -16.67 36.86 -1.64
C VAL A 657 -16.51 37.20 -3.12
N SER A 658 -15.71 36.43 -3.86
CA SER A 658 -15.51 36.63 -5.30
C SER A 658 -16.75 36.29 -6.11
N ALA A 659 -17.58 35.36 -5.64
CA ALA A 659 -18.83 34.98 -6.28
C ALA A 659 -19.84 36.14 -6.35
N GLU A 660 -19.88 37.00 -5.33
CA GLU A 660 -20.74 38.20 -5.32
C GLU A 660 -20.34 39.18 -6.44
N LYS A 661 -19.04 39.47 -6.56
CA LYS A 661 -18.48 40.33 -7.61
C LYS A 661 -18.75 39.74 -9.01
N VAL A 662 -18.60 38.43 -9.15
CA VAL A 662 -18.89 37.71 -10.41
C VAL A 662 -20.38 37.72 -10.74
N ALA A 663 -21.26 37.57 -9.74
CA ALA A 663 -22.70 37.62 -9.94
C ALA A 663 -23.17 39.01 -10.41
N GLU A 664 -22.57 40.08 -9.87
CA GLU A 664 -22.79 41.44 -10.36
C GLU A 664 -22.35 41.58 -11.82
N ALA A 665 -21.14 41.11 -12.17
CA ALA A 665 -20.61 41.18 -13.53
C ALA A 665 -21.42 40.36 -14.56
N LEU A 666 -21.97 39.21 -14.15
CA LEU A 666 -22.78 38.34 -15.02
C LEU A 666 -24.28 38.71 -15.03
N GLY A 667 -24.76 39.48 -14.04
CA GLY A 667 -26.16 39.83 -13.85
C GLY A 667 -27.04 38.69 -13.29
N TYR A 668 -26.42 37.65 -12.72
CA TYR A 668 -27.10 36.54 -12.05
C TYR A 668 -26.14 35.78 -11.13
N SER A 669 -26.68 35.19 -10.06
CA SER A 669 -25.97 34.29 -9.16
C SER A 669 -26.30 32.82 -9.47
N ASN A 670 -25.30 32.01 -9.73
CA ASN A 670 -25.47 30.56 -9.95
C ASN A 670 -24.29 29.72 -9.42
N VAL A 671 -23.45 30.28 -8.55
CA VAL A 671 -22.30 29.62 -7.95
C VAL A 671 -22.46 29.59 -6.43
N GLU A 672 -22.12 28.48 -5.81
CA GLU A 672 -21.98 28.34 -4.36
C GLU A 672 -20.70 27.57 -4.03
N PHE A 673 -20.15 27.82 -2.84
CA PHE A 673 -18.95 27.13 -2.34
C PHE A 673 -19.26 26.39 -1.04
N ARG A 674 -18.71 25.18 -0.89
CA ARG A 674 -18.90 24.31 0.29
C ARG A 674 -17.53 23.87 0.81
N SER A 675 -17.35 23.91 2.12
CA SER A 675 -16.20 23.27 2.78
C SER A 675 -16.41 21.75 2.79
N GLY A 676 -15.43 20.98 2.32
CA GLY A 676 -15.55 19.52 2.24
C GLY A 676 -14.29 18.80 1.78
N ASP A 677 -14.16 17.53 2.18
CA ASP A 677 -13.14 16.62 1.67
C ASP A 677 -13.65 15.99 0.36
N ILE A 678 -12.83 15.96 -0.69
CA ILE A 678 -13.25 15.41 -1.99
C ILE A 678 -13.40 13.87 -1.98
N SER A 679 -12.96 13.22 -0.91
CA SER A 679 -13.19 11.80 -0.64
C SER A 679 -14.47 11.53 0.17
N GLU A 680 -15.18 12.57 0.62
CA GLU A 680 -16.50 12.51 1.28
C GLU A 680 -17.32 13.75 0.89
N LEU A 681 -17.84 13.76 -0.34
CA LEU A 681 -18.45 14.95 -0.93
C LEU A 681 -19.77 15.29 -0.23
N PRO A 682 -19.95 16.55 0.23
CA PRO A 682 -21.20 17.04 0.80
C PRO A 682 -22.21 17.37 -0.32
N VAL A 683 -22.50 16.39 -1.18
CA VAL A 683 -23.38 16.50 -2.36
C VAL A 683 -24.23 15.24 -2.45
N ASP A 684 -25.51 15.39 -2.81
CA ASP A 684 -26.45 14.28 -2.87
C ASP A 684 -26.15 13.32 -4.04
N ASP A 685 -26.50 12.06 -3.87
CA ASP A 685 -26.40 11.02 -4.90
C ASP A 685 -27.16 11.43 -6.18
N ASN A 686 -26.63 11.08 -7.35
CA ASN A 686 -27.28 11.26 -8.65
C ASN A 686 -27.83 12.68 -8.89
N SER A 687 -27.15 13.73 -8.42
CA SER A 687 -27.63 15.12 -8.47
C SER A 687 -26.87 15.99 -9.48
N VAL A 688 -25.74 15.52 -10.01
CA VAL A 688 -24.78 16.33 -10.80
C VAL A 688 -24.71 15.86 -12.26
N ASP A 689 -24.66 16.80 -13.21
CA ASP A 689 -24.55 16.50 -14.65
C ASP A 689 -23.09 16.40 -15.12
N LEU A 690 -22.21 17.21 -14.53
CA LEU A 690 -20.78 17.24 -14.84
C LEU A 690 -19.92 17.49 -13.59
N VAL A 691 -18.87 16.69 -13.40
CA VAL A 691 -17.82 16.96 -12.41
C VAL A 691 -16.57 17.43 -13.13
N ILE A 692 -15.96 18.51 -12.64
CA ILE A 692 -14.64 18.97 -13.06
C ILE A 692 -13.66 18.96 -11.89
N SER A 693 -12.37 18.84 -12.18
CA SER A 693 -11.30 18.84 -11.17
C SER A 693 -9.99 19.29 -11.81
N ASN A 694 -9.23 20.12 -11.11
CA ASN A 694 -7.93 20.61 -11.58
C ASN A 694 -6.84 20.39 -10.51
N CYS A 695 -6.00 19.37 -10.71
CA CYS A 695 -4.77 19.14 -9.96
C CYS A 695 -4.95 18.96 -8.43
N VAL A 696 -6.02 18.30 -7.99
CA VAL A 696 -6.30 18.06 -6.55
C VAL A 696 -6.38 16.58 -6.17
N ILE A 697 -6.67 15.66 -7.12
CA ILE A 697 -6.86 14.24 -6.79
C ILE A 697 -5.55 13.64 -6.31
N ASN A 698 -4.42 14.06 -6.88
CA ASN A 698 -3.09 13.66 -6.42
C ASN A 698 -2.72 14.15 -5.02
N LEU A 699 -3.39 15.18 -4.51
CA LEU A 699 -3.22 15.62 -3.12
C LEU A 699 -3.98 14.74 -2.13
N THR A 700 -4.92 13.92 -2.63
CA THR A 700 -5.74 13.03 -1.83
C THR A 700 -5.10 11.66 -1.62
N GLU A 701 -5.43 11.09 -0.47
CA GLU A 701 -4.83 9.90 0.12
C GLU A 701 -5.41 8.59 -0.42
N ASP A 702 -6.72 8.55 -0.62
CA ASP A 702 -7.45 7.43 -1.22
C ASP A 702 -8.14 7.94 -2.50
N LYS A 703 -7.44 7.78 -3.63
CA LYS A 703 -7.89 8.26 -4.94
C LYS A 703 -9.07 7.45 -5.44
N SER A 704 -9.11 6.16 -5.14
CA SER A 704 -10.22 5.28 -5.50
C SER A 704 -11.52 5.78 -4.86
N LYS A 705 -11.47 6.16 -3.58
CA LYS A 705 -12.64 6.78 -2.89
C LYS A 705 -13.11 8.08 -3.54
N VAL A 706 -12.20 8.93 -4.04
CA VAL A 706 -12.60 10.14 -4.79
C VAL A 706 -13.37 9.78 -6.05
N LEU A 707 -12.91 8.77 -6.80
CA LEU A 707 -13.60 8.31 -8.01
C LEU A 707 -14.95 7.66 -7.69
N ASP A 708 -15.06 6.94 -6.56
CA ASP A 708 -16.34 6.40 -6.05
C ASP A 708 -17.32 7.54 -5.72
N GLU A 709 -16.85 8.61 -5.08
CA GLU A 709 -17.66 9.79 -4.77
C GLU A 709 -18.12 10.52 -6.04
N ILE A 710 -17.23 10.69 -7.03
CA ILE A 710 -17.60 11.22 -8.36
C ILE A 710 -18.70 10.35 -8.98
N TYR A 711 -18.57 9.03 -8.92
CA TYR A 711 -19.60 8.12 -9.41
C TYR A 711 -20.91 8.29 -8.66
N ARG A 712 -20.88 8.38 -7.33
CA ARG A 712 -22.06 8.54 -6.47
C ARG A 712 -22.87 9.78 -6.82
N ILE A 713 -22.23 10.94 -6.94
CA ILE A 713 -22.92 12.24 -7.14
C ILE A 713 -23.40 12.44 -8.58
N LEU A 714 -22.77 11.79 -9.58
CA LEU A 714 -23.17 11.92 -10.96
C LEU A 714 -24.53 11.26 -11.22
N LYS A 715 -25.41 11.95 -11.94
CA LYS A 715 -26.62 11.38 -12.52
C LYS A 715 -26.26 10.24 -13.49
N PRO A 716 -27.16 9.29 -13.73
CA PRO A 716 -27.03 8.38 -14.88
C PRO A 716 -26.85 9.18 -16.18
N GLY A 717 -25.80 8.88 -16.96
CA GLY A 717 -25.41 9.65 -18.14
C GLY A 717 -24.64 10.96 -17.87
N GLY A 718 -24.42 11.32 -16.62
CA GLY A 718 -23.52 12.39 -16.21
C GLY A 718 -22.07 12.06 -16.53
N ARG A 719 -21.20 13.07 -16.58
CA ARG A 719 -19.81 12.93 -17.04
C ARG A 719 -18.82 13.61 -16.12
N PHE A 720 -17.54 13.27 -16.22
CA PHE A 720 -16.47 13.99 -15.56
C PHE A 720 -15.38 14.42 -16.52
N LEU A 721 -14.66 15.49 -16.17
CA LEU A 721 -13.43 15.91 -16.82
C LEU A 721 -12.41 16.35 -15.76
N ILE A 722 -11.33 15.58 -15.63
CA ILE A 722 -10.29 15.80 -14.64
C ILE A 722 -9.01 16.21 -15.37
N SER A 723 -8.41 17.32 -14.96
CA SER A 723 -7.01 17.63 -15.27
C SER A 723 -6.16 17.31 -14.04
N ASP A 724 -5.16 16.45 -14.18
CA ASP A 724 -4.24 16.13 -13.09
C ASP A 724 -2.87 15.72 -13.64
N ILE A 725 -1.97 15.30 -12.76
CA ILE A 725 -0.63 14.81 -13.09
C ILE A 725 -0.59 13.28 -13.06
N VAL A 726 0.11 12.67 -14.01
CA VAL A 726 0.48 11.25 -13.95
C VAL A 726 1.98 11.10 -14.10
N SER A 727 2.51 9.98 -13.61
CA SER A 727 3.92 9.62 -13.80
C SER A 727 4.08 8.53 -14.87
N ASP A 728 5.19 8.57 -15.60
CA ASP A 728 5.55 7.48 -16.55
C ASP A 728 5.87 6.16 -15.84
N LYS A 729 6.27 6.24 -14.56
CA LYS A 729 6.69 5.14 -13.71
C LYS A 729 6.11 5.28 -12.30
N PRO A 730 6.02 4.17 -11.53
CA PRO A 730 5.61 4.23 -10.14
C PRO A 730 6.50 5.18 -9.34
N VAL A 731 5.89 6.09 -8.56
CA VAL A 731 6.64 7.00 -7.69
C VAL A 731 7.20 6.19 -6.51
N PRO A 732 8.53 6.17 -6.30
CA PRO A 732 9.15 5.39 -5.24
C PRO A 732 8.88 5.98 -3.85
N GLY A 733 8.89 5.12 -2.83
CA GLY A 733 8.61 5.46 -1.43
C GLY A 733 9.32 6.70 -0.90
N TYR A 734 10.62 6.84 -1.16
CA TYR A 734 11.35 8.03 -0.76
C TYR A 734 10.81 9.35 -1.32
N LEU A 735 10.35 9.37 -2.58
CA LEU A 735 9.73 10.58 -3.13
C LEU A 735 8.32 10.80 -2.56
N LYS A 736 7.58 9.72 -2.25
CA LYS A 736 6.29 9.80 -1.54
C LYS A 736 6.40 10.51 -0.18
N ARG A 737 7.54 10.41 0.51
CA ARG A 737 7.82 11.11 1.79
C ARG A 737 8.25 12.57 1.64
N ASP A 738 8.56 13.01 0.42
CA ASP A 738 8.95 14.40 0.19
C ASP A 738 7.71 15.30 0.19
N LYS A 739 7.55 16.07 1.28
CA LYS A 739 6.39 16.93 1.51
C LYS A 739 6.24 18.02 0.45
N GLU A 740 7.36 18.52 -0.10
CA GLU A 740 7.33 19.56 -1.13
C GLU A 740 6.86 18.98 -2.45
N LEU A 741 7.40 17.82 -2.86
CA LEU A 741 6.96 17.12 -4.07
C LEU A 741 5.51 16.64 -3.97
N TRP A 742 5.03 16.27 -2.77
CA TRP A 742 3.63 15.94 -2.56
C TRP A 742 2.72 17.13 -2.79
N SER A 743 3.02 18.27 -2.16
CA SER A 743 2.22 19.48 -2.33
C SER A 743 2.22 20.03 -3.76
N ALA A 744 3.17 19.60 -4.60
CA ALA A 744 3.24 19.90 -6.02
C ALA A 744 2.50 18.87 -6.91
N CYS A 745 1.67 17.99 -6.34
CA CYS A 745 0.93 16.93 -7.01
C CYS A 745 1.79 15.83 -7.68
N LEU A 746 3.10 15.79 -7.39
CA LEU A 746 4.03 14.83 -8.01
C LEU A 746 4.11 13.55 -7.20
N SER A 747 4.35 13.64 -5.89
CA SER A 747 4.57 12.45 -5.07
C SER A 747 3.33 11.56 -4.94
N GLY A 748 2.15 12.16 -5.02
CA GLY A 748 0.88 11.45 -5.03
C GLY A 748 0.48 10.92 -6.40
N ALA A 749 1.22 11.22 -7.48
CA ALA A 749 0.84 10.86 -8.84
C ALA A 749 0.80 9.34 -9.06
N LEU A 750 -0.27 8.89 -9.73
CA LEU A 750 -0.40 7.53 -10.24
C LEU A 750 0.16 7.44 -11.66
N THR A 751 0.46 6.22 -12.11
CA THR A 751 0.69 5.95 -13.53
C THR A 751 -0.59 6.12 -14.35
N ASP A 752 -0.49 6.42 -15.65
CA ASP A 752 -1.65 6.52 -16.55
C ASP A 752 -2.56 5.28 -16.49
N ARG A 753 -1.93 4.10 -16.42
CA ARG A 753 -2.62 2.82 -16.32
C ARG A 753 -3.39 2.76 -15.02
N ARG A 754 -2.73 2.99 -13.88
CA ARG A 754 -3.37 2.89 -12.57
C ARG A 754 -4.48 3.91 -12.40
N PHE A 755 -4.29 5.15 -12.88
CA PHE A 755 -5.31 6.18 -12.75
C PHE A 755 -6.58 5.83 -13.55
N ARG A 756 -6.41 5.22 -14.73
CA ARG A 756 -7.53 4.68 -15.51
C ARG A 756 -8.20 3.51 -14.79
N ASP A 757 -7.42 2.55 -14.30
CA ASP A 757 -7.94 1.36 -13.63
C ASP A 757 -8.84 1.72 -12.44
N ILE A 758 -8.46 2.70 -11.61
CA ILE A 758 -9.29 3.11 -10.47
C ILE A 758 -10.59 3.80 -10.90
N ALA A 759 -10.57 4.58 -11.97
CA ALA A 759 -11.78 5.22 -12.50
C ALA A 759 -12.74 4.17 -13.11
N GLU A 760 -12.20 3.18 -13.80
CA GLU A 760 -13.00 2.09 -14.35
C GLU A 760 -13.61 1.22 -13.25
N ASN A 761 -12.84 0.92 -12.19
CA ASN A 761 -13.30 0.17 -11.03
C ASN A 761 -14.42 0.89 -10.25
N ALA A 762 -14.42 2.23 -10.23
CA ALA A 762 -15.52 3.02 -9.66
C ALA A 762 -16.83 2.91 -10.48
N GLY A 763 -16.81 2.27 -11.65
CA GLY A 763 -17.99 1.99 -12.47
C GLY A 763 -18.12 2.82 -13.75
N PHE A 764 -17.08 3.57 -14.14
CA PHE A 764 -17.07 4.33 -15.39
C PHE A 764 -16.59 3.47 -16.58
N PRO A 765 -17.47 3.05 -17.51
CA PRO A 765 -17.02 2.38 -18.71
C PRO A 765 -16.30 3.38 -19.63
N ASP A 766 -15.28 2.91 -20.35
CA ASP A 766 -14.61 3.65 -21.44
C ASP A 766 -13.95 4.97 -21.04
N VAL A 767 -13.24 4.98 -19.90
CA VAL A 767 -12.43 6.14 -19.47
C VAL A 767 -11.35 6.44 -20.52
N ARG A 768 -11.26 7.69 -20.96
CA ARG A 768 -10.21 8.18 -21.87
C ARG A 768 -9.26 9.09 -21.12
N LEU A 769 -7.97 8.89 -21.35
CA LEU A 769 -6.89 9.68 -20.76
C LEU A 769 -6.00 10.18 -21.90
N THR A 770 -5.75 11.49 -21.93
CA THR A 770 -4.92 12.16 -22.93
C THR A 770 -3.77 12.86 -22.22
N ARG A 771 -2.51 12.54 -22.58
CA ARG A 771 -1.34 13.29 -22.13
C ARG A 771 -1.27 14.62 -22.88
N ASN A 772 -1.14 15.71 -22.13
CA ASN A 772 -1.09 17.07 -22.67
C ASN A 772 0.36 17.49 -22.92
N TYR A 773 1.14 17.70 -21.85
CA TYR A 773 2.53 18.14 -21.91
C TYR A 773 3.34 17.59 -20.74
N LEU A 774 4.67 17.58 -20.88
CA LEU A 774 5.58 17.24 -19.79
C LEU A 774 5.53 18.35 -18.73
N TYR A 775 5.01 18.03 -17.55
CA TYR A 775 4.87 18.96 -16.44
C TYR A 775 6.20 19.16 -15.72
N LYS A 776 6.87 18.08 -15.31
CA LYS A 776 8.18 18.13 -14.64
C LYS A 776 8.93 16.80 -14.77
N LYS A 777 10.26 16.87 -14.72
CA LYS A 777 11.11 15.69 -14.53
C LYS A 777 11.72 15.72 -13.13
N VAL A 778 11.50 14.66 -12.35
CA VAL A 778 12.14 14.47 -11.04
C VAL A 778 12.99 13.22 -11.14
N GLU A 779 14.31 13.43 -11.16
CA GLU A 779 15.29 12.38 -11.38
C GLU A 779 15.06 11.59 -12.69
N TYR A 780 14.63 10.33 -12.59
CA TYR A 780 14.39 9.44 -13.73
C TYR A 780 12.89 9.27 -14.06
N ILE A 781 12.01 9.99 -13.36
CA ILE A 781 10.55 9.94 -13.52
C ILE A 781 10.09 11.21 -14.22
N GLU A 782 9.26 11.03 -15.23
CA GLU A 782 8.65 12.08 -16.02
C GLU A 782 7.18 12.19 -15.64
N PHE A 783 6.78 13.40 -15.25
CA PHE A 783 5.43 13.73 -14.84
C PHE A 783 4.74 14.51 -15.93
N PHE A 784 3.56 14.07 -16.35
CA PHE A 784 2.80 14.66 -17.44
C PHE A 784 1.50 15.24 -16.91
N SER A 785 1.13 16.41 -17.40
CA SER A 785 -0.26 16.88 -17.29
C SER A 785 -1.12 16.00 -18.20
N ILE A 786 -2.28 15.60 -17.71
CA ILE A 786 -3.28 14.85 -18.46
C ILE A 786 -4.65 15.49 -18.38
N THR A 787 -5.52 15.04 -19.28
CA THR A 787 -6.96 15.20 -19.18
C THR A 787 -7.59 13.80 -19.19
N MET A 788 -8.36 13.48 -18.16
CA MET A 788 -9.13 12.24 -18.05
C MET A 788 -10.62 12.55 -18.14
N GLN A 789 -11.34 11.78 -18.95
CA GLN A 789 -12.78 11.93 -19.16
C GLN A 789 -13.49 10.57 -19.10
N GLY A 790 -14.68 10.56 -18.55
CA GLY A 790 -15.55 9.39 -18.48
C GLY A 790 -17.00 9.78 -18.22
N SER A 791 -17.90 8.80 -18.29
CA SER A 791 -19.34 9.01 -18.07
C SER A 791 -19.96 7.89 -17.28
N LYS A 792 -20.84 8.23 -16.36
CA LYS A 792 -21.67 7.27 -15.64
C LYS A 792 -22.65 6.64 -16.64
N PRO A 793 -22.82 5.31 -16.66
CA PRO A 793 -23.79 4.66 -17.52
C PRO A 793 -25.19 5.27 -17.36
N ARG A 794 -25.96 5.33 -18.46
CA ARG A 794 -27.38 5.69 -18.37
C ARG A 794 -28.15 4.53 -17.77
N GLU A 795 -29.18 4.82 -16.98
CA GLU A 795 -30.15 3.80 -16.60
C GLU A 795 -30.82 3.29 -17.86
N VAL A 796 -30.77 1.97 -18.06
CA VAL A 796 -31.52 1.32 -19.12
C VAL A 796 -32.97 1.33 -18.67
N SER A 797 -33.75 2.33 -19.09
CA SER A 797 -35.20 2.23 -19.01
C SER A 797 -35.59 1.05 -19.90
N CYS A 798 -36.19 0.01 -19.34
CA CYS A 798 -36.86 -1.02 -20.12
C CYS A 798 -38.10 -0.36 -20.76
N GLY A 799 -37.86 0.35 -21.86
CA GLY A 799 -38.90 0.97 -22.68
C GLY A 799 -39.57 -0.12 -23.48
N SER A 800 -40.83 -0.36 -23.17
CA SER A 800 -41.83 -1.10 -23.94
C SER A 800 -41.46 -1.30 -25.41
N CYS A 801 -41.48 -2.56 -25.86
CA CYS A 801 -41.61 -2.94 -27.26
C CYS A 801 -42.61 -2.00 -27.96
N ALA A 802 -42.12 -1.24 -28.93
CA ALA A 802 -42.95 -0.74 -30.01
C ALA A 802 -42.48 -1.46 -31.27
N CYS A 803 -43.00 -2.67 -31.47
CA CYS A 803 -43.16 -3.24 -32.79
C CYS A 803 -44.19 -2.38 -33.52
N GLY A 804 -43.73 -1.64 -34.52
CA GLY A 804 -44.52 -0.97 -35.54
C GLY A 804 -43.86 -1.23 -36.88
#